data_AF-A0A7S4VZA7-F1
#
_entry.id   AF-A0A7S4VZA7-F1
#
_cell.length_a   1.000
_cell.length_b   1.000
_cell.length_c   1.000
_cell.angle_alpha   90.00
_cell.angle_beta   90.00
_cell.angle_gamma   90.00
#
_symmetry.space_group_name_H-M   'P 1'
#
loop_
_entity.id
_entity.type
_entity.pdbx_description
1 polymer ?
#
loop_
_entity_poly.entity_id
_entity_poly.type
_entity_poly.pdbx_seq_one_letter_code
_entity_poly.pdbx_strand_id
1 'polypeptide(L)'
;MAMSSARWASHVALLCTAALTTFTVVDSQASAKASQLLEALDAALAEEDARKILDPYMESLKSLESQVVEKIVMRQWWGLARDVVAKSHKQQVDLSFAVRKAVRALKDEADELLRTLNPKYGQAQQVSPAFQWAQNDTCVFLTIKYTVRWNAPGALEVTDPAVNMSENMFNFTGLGKHSNNKYRYALSLSLFDLILSASSSWSAASVGKLSVTLRKRWPRKWPRLLANKKTKIGNMHVWMEMQEKLDSTLGGMTTVSNSPVTCSTSEKLYCLATDTCKKAENCSQCPGKTIPVEELHVCTGMPTEKASLSFKDADMDEHQVGGDVKIFKARNEFDIDSYVVYFGKDERTKLESADGQPALVGEAAPTGSDTEVKIPFNTAIPESATHLLVFSKNEYGEFSTPGNAILRDAAVPKGKPTSLAFEDEDGNKGEVGGTVTIGRAEDEAQVEDYALHWGKSATRKIASSSLLREVKASGSKDLTHYVTRGTKIPDGATHLLAYTKNEHGENPSAVSLKIVDHLKPCLAQSDPDCPAGVKVSADADPEPGRAQATLTVEKAGSDVGVGEYVLYWGRQSCGADGGQSGAKNGHIQDVPSDGTLSVALPTGTVVPAGTTHVLVFSKNKYGESDFCTSSSFEDNQSAEKKE
;
A
#
# COMPACT_ATOMS: atom_id res chain seq x y z
N MET A 1 -17.09 -14.22 57.49
CA MET A 1 -15.69 -14.72 57.60
C MET A 1 -14.85 -13.83 56.70
N ALA A 2 -14.26 -12.74 57.18
CA ALA A 2 -13.12 -12.60 58.09
C ALA A 2 -11.74 -12.75 57.39
N MET A 3 -11.09 -11.58 57.22
CA MET A 3 -9.66 -11.24 57.37
C MET A 3 -8.53 -11.86 56.51
N SER A 4 -7.68 -10.96 55.98
CA SER A 4 -6.19 -10.90 56.09
C SER A 4 -5.58 -10.32 54.78
N SER A 5 -5.01 -9.12 54.67
CA SER A 5 -3.78 -8.49 55.24
C SER A 5 -2.43 -9.09 54.80
N ALA A 6 -1.62 -8.32 54.05
CA ALA A 6 -0.14 -8.16 54.08
C ALA A 6 0.34 -7.55 52.73
N ARG A 7 0.75 -6.27 52.64
CA ARG A 7 2.10 -5.70 52.90
C ARG A 7 3.25 -6.40 52.17
N TRP A 8 3.76 -5.77 51.11
CA TRP A 8 5.16 -5.88 50.67
C TRP A 8 5.72 -4.47 50.45
N ALA A 9 6.86 -4.20 51.07
CA ALA A 9 7.59 -2.95 51.01
C ALA A 9 9.06 -3.22 50.64
N SER A 10 9.61 -2.28 49.88
CA SER A 10 11.02 -1.83 49.87
C SER A 10 12.08 -2.69 49.20
N HIS A 11 12.71 -2.11 48.16
CA HIS A 11 14.17 -1.97 48.06
C HIS A 11 14.54 -1.01 46.92
N VAL A 12 14.96 0.22 47.24
CA VAL A 12 16.05 0.94 46.52
C VAL A 12 16.80 1.76 47.56
N ALA A 13 18.11 1.49 47.68
CA ALA A 13 19.02 2.16 48.59
C ALA A 13 19.88 3.21 47.85
N LEU A 14 19.98 4.37 48.48
CA LEU A 14 21.12 5.29 48.63
C LEU A 14 22.29 5.24 47.63
N LEU A 15 22.59 6.39 47.04
CA LEU A 15 23.95 6.94 46.92
C LEU A 15 23.87 8.47 46.76
N CYS A 16 24.05 9.17 47.89
CA CYS A 16 24.33 10.60 47.98
C CYS A 16 25.81 10.78 48.37
N THR A 17 26.57 11.53 47.57
CA THR A 17 27.81 12.18 48.01
C THR A 17 27.88 13.60 47.47
N ALA A 18 27.63 14.54 48.40
CA ALA A 18 28.18 15.88 48.57
C ALA A 18 28.76 16.67 47.36
N ALA A 19 28.08 17.77 47.03
CA ALA A 19 28.67 19.12 46.99
C ALA A 19 27.59 20.18 47.22
N LEU A 20 27.39 20.55 48.50
CA LEU A 20 27.00 21.89 48.96
C LEU A 20 27.96 22.93 48.34
N THR A 21 27.72 24.21 48.10
CA THR A 21 26.80 25.26 48.57
C THR A 21 27.24 26.48 47.76
N THR A 22 26.37 27.35 47.26
CA THR A 22 25.80 28.47 48.02
C THR A 22 24.65 29.01 47.18
N PHE A 23 23.39 29.00 47.66
CA PHE A 23 22.30 29.94 47.30
C PHE A 23 20.93 29.41 47.78
N THR A 24 20.74 29.04 49.05
CA THR A 24 19.38 28.68 49.56
C THR A 24 19.14 28.99 51.05
N VAL A 25 19.93 29.86 51.70
CA VAL A 25 19.67 30.23 53.11
C VAL A 25 18.79 31.47 53.25
N VAL A 26 18.66 32.30 52.21
CA VAL A 26 17.92 33.58 52.31
C VAL A 26 16.39 33.39 52.18
N ASP A 27 15.93 32.40 51.42
CA ASP A 27 14.50 32.26 51.06
C ASP A 27 13.64 31.59 52.16
N SER A 28 14.24 30.72 52.98
CA SER A 28 13.51 30.03 54.08
C SER A 28 13.17 30.93 55.27
N GLN A 29 13.98 31.95 55.54
CA GLN A 29 13.72 32.90 56.63
C GLN A 29 12.65 33.94 56.29
N ALA A 30 12.50 34.32 55.02
CA ALA A 30 11.48 35.27 54.58
C ALA A 30 10.07 34.66 54.66
N SER A 31 9.91 33.43 54.15
CA SER A 31 8.63 32.69 54.18
C SER A 31 8.17 32.33 55.61
N ALA A 32 9.12 31.99 56.50
CA ALA A 32 8.80 31.73 57.91
C ALA A 32 8.34 33.00 58.66
N LYS A 33 8.95 34.17 58.36
CA LYS A 33 8.54 35.46 58.95
C LYS A 33 7.17 35.92 58.45
N ALA A 34 6.86 35.72 57.16
CA ALA A 34 5.55 36.05 56.62
C ALA A 34 4.43 35.16 57.20
N SER A 35 4.71 33.88 57.43
CA SER A 35 3.78 32.96 58.08
C SER A 35 3.45 33.37 59.52
N GLN A 36 4.46 33.75 60.31
CA GLN A 36 4.26 34.29 61.67
C GLN A 36 3.48 35.61 61.67
N LEU A 37 3.73 36.48 60.67
CA LEU A 37 3.00 37.73 60.53
C LEU A 37 1.53 37.49 60.18
N LEU A 38 1.23 36.53 59.31
CA LEU A 38 -0.14 36.13 58.98
C LEU A 38 -0.88 35.56 60.20
N GLU A 39 -0.24 34.72 61.00
CA GLU A 39 -0.80 34.19 62.26
C GLU A 39 -1.05 35.31 63.28
N ALA A 40 -0.13 36.26 63.42
CA ALA A 40 -0.30 37.41 64.30
C ALA A 40 -1.48 38.29 63.86
N LEU A 41 -1.62 38.54 62.55
CA LEU A 41 -2.79 39.24 62.01
C LEU A 41 -4.07 38.43 62.16
N ASP A 42 -4.02 37.10 62.12
CA ASP A 42 -5.20 36.26 62.41
C ASP A 42 -5.64 36.32 63.88
N ALA A 43 -4.71 36.51 64.81
CA ALA A 43 -5.00 36.69 66.22
C ALA A 43 -5.51 38.10 66.56
N ALA A 44 -5.28 39.10 65.70
CA ALA A 44 -5.76 40.46 65.92
C ALA A 44 -7.28 40.54 65.74
N LEU A 45 -7.95 41.04 66.79
CA LEU A 45 -9.41 41.21 66.84
C LEU A 45 -9.85 42.59 66.35
N ALA A 46 -9.02 43.62 66.55
CA ALA A 46 -9.30 44.99 66.14
C ALA A 46 -8.25 45.49 65.13
N GLU A 47 -8.67 46.44 64.28
CA GLU A 47 -7.78 47.09 63.31
C GLU A 47 -6.57 47.78 63.98
N GLU A 48 -6.75 48.31 65.19
CA GLU A 48 -5.69 48.96 65.96
C GLU A 48 -4.57 48.01 66.40
N ASP A 49 -4.90 46.74 66.66
CA ASP A 49 -3.89 45.74 67.01
C ASP A 49 -3.14 45.27 65.77
N ALA A 50 -3.85 45.14 64.64
CA ALA A 50 -3.24 44.88 63.33
C ALA A 50 -2.30 46.01 62.89
N ARG A 51 -2.65 47.27 63.17
CA ARG A 51 -1.79 48.43 62.95
C ARG A 51 -0.46 48.30 63.70
N LYS A 52 -0.50 47.94 65.00
CA LYS A 52 0.70 47.73 65.81
C LYS A 52 1.56 46.57 65.32
N ILE A 53 0.93 45.50 64.86
CA ILE A 53 1.62 44.32 64.31
C ILE A 53 2.33 44.67 62.99
N LEU A 54 1.70 45.51 62.15
CA LEU A 54 2.23 45.86 60.84
C LEU A 54 3.20 47.06 60.87
N ASP A 55 3.15 47.91 61.89
CA ASP A 55 3.95 49.13 62.02
C ASP A 55 5.46 48.93 61.73
N PRO A 56 6.13 47.87 62.25
CA PRO A 56 7.55 47.61 61.96
C PRO A 56 7.85 47.32 60.49
N TYR A 57 6.85 46.90 59.72
CA TYR A 57 6.96 46.53 58.31
C TYR A 57 6.53 47.67 57.37
N MET A 58 5.96 48.77 57.90
CA MET A 58 5.49 49.91 57.13
C MET A 58 6.62 50.76 56.53
N GLU A 59 7.87 50.61 56.99
CA GLU A 59 9.03 51.30 56.43
C GLU A 59 9.58 50.64 55.15
N SER A 60 9.34 49.34 54.96
CA SER A 60 9.83 48.58 53.79
C SER A 60 8.76 47.62 53.24
N LEU A 61 7.80 48.17 52.49
CA LEU A 61 6.68 47.42 51.92
C LEU A 61 7.11 46.42 50.84
N LYS A 62 8.31 46.54 50.27
CA LYS A 62 8.87 45.55 49.32
C LYS A 62 9.11 44.19 49.99
N SER A 63 9.30 44.17 51.30
CA SER A 63 9.51 42.95 52.09
C SER A 63 8.20 42.27 52.51
N LEU A 64 7.06 42.90 52.25
CA LEU A 64 5.76 42.39 52.63
C LEU A 64 5.20 41.47 51.54
N GLU A 65 4.88 40.23 51.91
CA GLU A 65 4.27 39.28 50.98
C GLU A 65 2.85 39.69 50.58
N SER A 66 2.46 39.36 49.34
CA SER A 66 1.14 39.69 48.79
C SER A 66 -0.02 39.15 49.63
N GLN A 67 0.17 37.97 50.24
CA GLN A 67 -0.84 37.32 51.10
C GLN A 67 -1.18 38.16 52.34
N VAL A 68 -0.22 38.91 52.89
CA VAL A 68 -0.44 39.79 54.04
C VAL A 68 -1.33 40.97 53.64
N VAL A 69 -1.08 41.55 52.48
CA VAL A 69 -1.91 42.63 51.91
C VAL A 69 -3.32 42.12 51.59
N GLU A 70 -3.43 40.92 50.99
CA GLU A 70 -4.71 40.27 50.75
C GLU A 70 -5.48 40.05 52.06
N LYS A 71 -4.80 39.62 53.14
CA LYS A 71 -5.39 39.38 54.46
C LYS A 71 -5.99 40.63 55.08
N ILE A 72 -5.26 41.76 55.06
CA ILE A 72 -5.75 43.04 55.61
C ILE A 72 -7.04 43.46 54.91
N VAL A 73 -7.10 43.31 53.59
CA VAL A 73 -8.30 43.60 52.80
C VAL A 73 -9.42 42.63 53.17
N MET A 74 -9.16 41.32 53.22
CA MET A 74 -10.15 40.28 53.57
C MET A 74 -10.74 40.46 54.98
N ARG A 75 -9.94 40.97 55.94
CA ARG A 75 -10.40 41.31 57.30
C ARG A 75 -11.17 42.63 57.38
N GLN A 76 -11.37 43.31 56.25
CA GLN A 76 -12.11 44.56 56.13
C GLN A 76 -11.52 45.71 56.97
N TRP A 77 -10.22 45.69 57.23
CA TRP A 77 -9.49 46.75 57.92
C TRP A 77 -9.17 47.89 56.95
N TRP A 78 -10.21 48.61 56.53
CA TRP A 78 -10.14 49.58 55.45
C TRP A 78 -9.22 50.75 55.74
N GLY A 79 -9.10 51.18 57.00
CA GLY A 79 -8.17 52.24 57.37
C GLY A 79 -6.73 51.78 57.16
N LEU A 80 -6.36 50.64 57.73
CA LEU A 80 -5.03 50.05 57.60
C LEU A 80 -4.68 49.75 56.14
N ALA A 81 -5.62 49.20 55.37
CA ALA A 81 -5.43 48.96 53.93
C ALA A 81 -5.14 50.27 53.16
N ARG A 82 -5.87 51.35 53.46
CA ARG A 82 -5.63 52.67 52.85
C ARG A 82 -4.27 53.24 53.24
N ASP A 83 -3.86 53.06 54.49
CA ASP A 83 -2.56 53.52 54.96
C ASP A 83 -1.40 52.76 54.30
N VAL A 84 -1.53 51.44 54.14
CA VAL A 84 -0.57 50.60 53.41
C VAL A 84 -0.47 51.05 51.94
N VAL A 85 -1.61 51.28 51.26
CA VAL A 85 -1.62 51.78 49.87
C VAL A 85 -1.03 53.19 49.76
N ALA A 86 -1.37 54.10 50.68
CA ALA A 86 -0.81 55.45 50.70
C ALA A 86 0.71 55.44 50.91
N LYS A 87 1.22 54.51 51.72
CA LYS A 87 2.65 54.31 51.95
C LYS A 87 3.32 53.62 50.76
N SER A 88 2.63 52.74 50.03
CA SER A 88 3.15 52.07 48.82
C SER A 88 3.41 53.08 47.69
N HIS A 89 2.59 54.13 47.57
CA HIS A 89 2.83 55.23 46.64
C HIS A 89 4.12 56.00 46.98
N LYS A 90 4.41 56.21 48.27
CA LYS A 90 5.65 56.88 48.73
C LYS A 90 6.89 56.03 48.51
N GLN A 91 6.78 54.71 48.57
CA GLN A 91 7.88 53.75 48.39
C GLN A 91 7.98 53.16 46.97
N GLN A 92 7.11 53.58 46.05
CA GLN A 92 6.98 53.06 44.68
C GLN A 92 6.87 51.53 44.60
N VAL A 93 5.96 50.95 45.40
CA VAL A 93 5.65 49.51 45.39
C VAL A 93 4.25 49.30 44.82
N ASP A 94 4.13 48.45 43.78
CA ASP A 94 2.84 48.11 43.17
C ASP A 94 2.13 47.00 43.94
N LEU A 95 1.02 47.36 44.59
CA LEU A 95 0.14 46.43 45.31
C LEU A 95 -1.17 46.13 44.54
N SER A 96 -1.30 46.61 43.29
CA SER A 96 -2.54 46.58 42.51
C SER A 96 -3.11 45.18 42.34
N PHE A 97 -2.26 44.18 42.08
CA PHE A 97 -2.70 42.80 41.88
C PHE A 97 -3.31 42.20 43.16
N ALA A 98 -2.59 42.27 44.28
CA ALA A 98 -3.03 41.73 45.58
C ALA A 98 -4.32 42.41 46.06
N VAL A 99 -4.38 43.74 45.99
CA VAL A 99 -5.58 44.49 46.38
C VAL A 99 -6.76 44.18 45.47
N ARG A 100 -6.58 44.18 44.13
CA ARG A 100 -7.69 43.85 43.20
C ARG A 100 -8.20 42.42 43.39
N LYS A 101 -7.30 41.46 43.62
CA LYS A 101 -7.67 40.06 43.87
C LYS A 101 -8.49 39.91 45.16
N ALA A 102 -8.04 40.48 46.27
CA ALA A 102 -8.75 40.40 47.55
C ALA A 102 -10.09 41.17 47.52
N VAL A 103 -10.12 42.38 46.95
CA VAL A 103 -11.37 43.15 46.78
C VAL A 103 -12.36 42.40 45.88
N ARG A 104 -11.89 41.77 44.80
CA ARG A 104 -12.76 40.95 43.93
C ARG A 104 -13.34 39.77 44.71
N ALA A 105 -12.54 39.08 45.51
CA ALA A 105 -13.01 37.95 46.31
C ALA A 105 -14.08 38.38 47.34
N LEU A 106 -13.88 39.49 48.06
CA LEU A 106 -14.90 40.05 48.96
C LEU A 106 -16.17 40.45 48.22
N LYS A 107 -16.04 41.05 47.04
CA LYS A 107 -17.18 41.40 46.20
C LYS A 107 -17.93 40.14 45.76
N ASP A 108 -17.22 39.11 45.34
CA ASP A 108 -17.82 37.83 44.92
C ASP A 108 -18.59 37.18 46.10
N GLU A 109 -18.06 37.22 47.31
CA GLU A 109 -18.75 36.74 48.52
C GLU A 109 -20.00 37.57 48.85
N ALA A 110 -19.91 38.90 48.76
CA ALA A 110 -21.05 39.79 49.00
C ALA A 110 -22.14 39.63 47.92
N ASP A 111 -21.76 39.52 46.65
CA ASP A 111 -22.66 39.27 45.54
C ASP A 111 -23.31 37.86 45.67
N GLU A 112 -22.58 36.87 46.16
CA GLU A 112 -23.11 35.53 46.45
C GLU A 112 -24.14 35.56 47.59
N LEU A 113 -23.88 36.31 48.66
CA LEU A 113 -24.85 36.54 49.74
C LEU A 113 -26.14 37.17 49.19
N LEU A 114 -26.05 38.21 48.37
CA LEU A 114 -27.24 38.80 47.71
C LEU A 114 -28.00 37.78 46.87
N ARG A 115 -27.28 36.87 46.21
CA ARG A 115 -27.88 35.82 45.38
C ARG A 115 -28.65 34.80 46.22
N THR A 116 -28.24 34.52 47.47
CA THR A 116 -28.97 33.62 48.39
C THR A 116 -30.37 34.11 48.74
N LEU A 117 -30.67 35.41 48.56
CA LEU A 117 -32.01 35.96 48.75
C LEU A 117 -33.03 35.43 47.72
N ASN A 118 -32.58 34.87 46.60
CA ASN A 118 -33.47 34.23 45.64
C ASN A 118 -33.97 32.89 46.21
N PRO A 119 -35.29 32.67 46.37
CA PRO A 119 -35.83 31.40 46.87
C PRO A 119 -35.46 30.18 46.01
N LYS A 120 -35.05 30.39 44.76
CA LYS A 120 -34.58 29.36 43.82
C LYS A 120 -33.05 29.21 43.80
N TYR A 121 -32.35 29.88 44.71
CA TYR A 121 -30.91 29.78 44.84
C TYR A 121 -30.47 28.32 45.06
N GLY A 122 -29.50 27.87 44.27
CA GLY A 122 -29.00 26.50 44.33
C GLY A 122 -29.87 25.45 43.60
N GLN A 123 -31.10 25.79 43.20
CA GLN A 123 -31.93 24.91 42.36
C GLN A 123 -31.48 25.04 40.90
N ALA A 124 -31.04 23.93 40.30
CA ALA A 124 -30.64 23.91 38.90
C ALA A 124 -31.88 24.04 38.01
N GLN A 125 -32.01 25.15 37.27
CA GLN A 125 -33.11 25.33 36.33
C GLN A 125 -32.95 24.37 35.15
N GLN A 126 -33.96 23.52 34.90
CA GLN A 126 -33.95 22.63 33.75
C GLN A 126 -34.16 23.41 32.45
N VAL A 127 -33.31 23.17 31.45
CA VAL A 127 -33.33 23.83 30.14
C VAL A 127 -33.06 22.83 29.03
N SER A 128 -33.73 23.02 27.88
CA SER A 128 -33.46 22.25 26.66
C SER A 128 -32.31 22.92 25.89
N PRO A 129 -31.15 22.26 25.72
CA PRO A 129 -30.01 22.84 25.04
C PRO A 129 -30.30 23.03 23.54
N ALA A 130 -29.66 24.01 22.93
CA ALA A 130 -29.65 24.20 21.48
C ALA A 130 -28.74 23.15 20.83
N PHE A 131 -29.18 22.59 19.71
CA PHE A 131 -28.40 21.59 18.99
C PHE A 131 -28.57 21.69 17.48
N GLN A 132 -27.55 21.21 16.79
CA GLN A 132 -27.50 21.09 15.34
C GLN A 132 -27.36 19.61 14.95
N TRP A 133 -27.93 19.23 13.81
CA TRP A 133 -27.77 17.87 13.27
C TRP A 133 -27.45 17.87 11.77
N ALA A 134 -26.68 16.88 11.34
CA ALA A 134 -26.43 16.54 9.94
C ALA A 134 -26.39 15.01 9.78
N GLN A 135 -26.38 14.52 8.55
CA GLN A 135 -26.28 13.08 8.28
C GLN A 135 -25.44 12.80 7.03
N ASN A 136 -24.81 11.62 7.01
CA ASN A 136 -24.32 10.97 5.80
C ASN A 136 -25.16 9.72 5.53
N ASP A 137 -24.72 8.85 4.62
CA ASP A 137 -25.34 7.58 4.32
C ASP A 137 -25.62 6.72 5.56
N THR A 138 -24.66 6.64 6.49
CA THR A 138 -24.59 5.61 7.54
C THR A 138 -24.79 6.13 8.96
N CYS A 139 -24.65 7.43 9.19
CA CYS A 139 -24.61 8.06 10.51
C CYS A 139 -25.41 9.37 10.54
N VAL A 140 -25.82 9.75 11.75
CA VAL A 140 -26.35 11.07 12.11
C VAL A 140 -25.38 11.73 13.08
N PHE A 141 -24.98 12.95 12.79
CA PHE A 141 -24.09 13.74 13.61
C PHE A 141 -24.91 14.78 14.37
N LEU A 142 -24.78 14.82 15.69
CA LEU A 142 -25.37 15.85 16.53
C LEU A 142 -24.27 16.68 17.18
N THR A 143 -24.51 17.97 17.29
CA THR A 143 -23.68 18.87 18.07
C THR A 143 -24.59 19.67 18.99
N ILE A 144 -24.43 19.48 20.30
CA ILE A 144 -25.31 20.01 21.35
C ILE A 144 -24.52 21.07 22.11
N LYS A 145 -25.01 22.31 22.17
CA LYS A 145 -24.36 23.42 22.87
C LYS A 145 -25.01 23.63 24.23
N TYR A 146 -24.23 23.89 25.27
CA TYR A 146 -24.72 24.08 26.65
C TYR A 146 -25.35 25.47 26.86
N THR A 147 -26.37 25.79 26.06
CA THR A 147 -27.12 27.05 26.10
C THR A 147 -28.51 26.81 25.50
N VAL A 148 -29.47 27.69 25.79
CA VAL A 148 -30.83 27.60 25.22
C VAL A 148 -30.87 28.04 23.76
N ARG A 149 -30.03 29.02 23.37
CA ARG A 149 -30.03 29.58 22.01
C ARG A 149 -28.68 29.36 21.36
N TRP A 150 -28.66 28.87 20.12
CA TRP A 150 -27.41 28.55 19.43
C TRP A 150 -26.37 29.68 19.43
N ASN A 151 -26.82 30.93 19.25
CA ASN A 151 -25.97 32.12 19.20
C ASN A 151 -25.66 32.74 20.57
N ALA A 152 -26.19 32.21 21.66
CA ALA A 152 -25.93 32.73 23.01
C ALA A 152 -24.68 32.11 23.64
N PRO A 153 -24.00 32.82 24.56
CA PRO A 153 -23.02 32.20 25.44
C PRO A 153 -23.71 31.15 26.33
N GLY A 154 -22.93 30.18 26.80
CA GLY A 154 -23.42 29.02 27.55
C GLY A 154 -22.40 28.55 28.56
N ALA A 155 -22.70 27.46 29.26
CA ALA A 155 -21.72 26.82 30.12
C ALA A 155 -20.54 26.34 29.28
N LEU A 156 -19.31 26.57 29.78
CA LEU A 156 -18.09 26.09 29.10
C LEU A 156 -17.95 24.59 29.26
N GLU A 157 -18.36 24.07 30.41
CA GLU A 157 -18.31 22.65 30.76
C GLU A 157 -19.55 22.28 31.54
N VAL A 158 -19.81 20.98 31.56
CA VAL A 158 -20.95 20.36 32.23
C VAL A 158 -20.41 19.27 33.14
N THR A 159 -20.81 19.30 34.40
CA THR A 159 -20.52 18.24 35.37
C THR A 159 -21.54 17.11 35.21
N ASP A 160 -21.06 15.88 35.37
CA ASP A 160 -21.84 14.63 35.27
C ASP A 160 -22.63 14.49 33.95
N PRO A 161 -21.98 14.57 32.77
CA PRO A 161 -22.67 14.32 31.51
C PRO A 161 -23.11 12.86 31.43
N ALA A 162 -24.42 12.64 31.36
CA ALA A 162 -25.01 11.33 31.12
C ALA A 162 -25.63 11.31 29.71
N VAL A 163 -25.14 10.41 28.86
CA VAL A 163 -25.64 10.19 27.51
C VAL A 163 -26.12 8.74 27.41
N ASN A 164 -27.39 8.55 27.06
CA ASN A 164 -27.96 7.24 26.79
C ASN A 164 -28.49 7.19 25.35
N MET A 165 -28.06 6.17 24.61
CA MET A 165 -28.43 5.94 23.21
C MET A 165 -29.01 4.54 23.09
N SER A 166 -30.31 4.43 22.86
CA SER A 166 -31.02 3.16 22.84
C SER A 166 -32.01 3.12 21.69
N GLU A 167 -31.86 2.18 20.76
CA GLU A 167 -32.80 1.90 19.65
C GLU A 167 -33.21 3.13 18.83
N ASN A 168 -34.25 3.87 19.22
CA ASN A 168 -34.73 5.09 18.56
C ASN A 168 -34.69 6.33 19.48
N MET A 169 -34.04 6.24 20.64
CA MET A 169 -33.99 7.32 21.63
C MET A 169 -32.56 7.78 21.87
N PHE A 170 -32.41 9.10 21.95
CA PHE A 170 -31.20 9.76 22.42
C PHE A 170 -31.56 10.64 23.62
N ASN A 171 -30.94 10.37 24.77
CA ASN A 171 -31.14 11.12 26.00
C ASN A 171 -29.80 11.68 26.49
N PHE A 172 -29.73 12.98 26.73
CA PHE A 172 -28.60 13.66 27.31
C PHE A 172 -29.04 14.48 28.53
N THR A 173 -28.29 14.37 29.63
CA THR A 173 -28.42 15.28 30.77
C THR A 173 -27.06 15.73 31.28
N GLY A 174 -26.98 16.94 31.81
CA GLY A 174 -25.85 17.36 32.62
C GLY A 174 -26.03 18.73 33.25
N LEU A 175 -25.21 19.03 34.25
CA LEU A 175 -25.28 20.28 35.03
C LEU A 175 -24.19 21.25 34.57
N GLY A 176 -24.55 22.48 34.18
CA GLY A 176 -23.58 23.52 33.85
C GLY A 176 -23.83 24.80 34.63
N LYS A 177 -22.78 25.62 34.77
CA LYS A 177 -22.86 26.94 35.39
C LYS A 177 -22.49 28.00 34.37
N HIS A 178 -23.34 29.01 34.21
CA HIS A 178 -23.06 30.19 33.40
C HIS A 178 -23.84 31.39 33.93
N SER A 179 -23.25 32.59 33.88
CA SER A 179 -23.84 33.81 34.46
C SER A 179 -24.25 33.63 35.93
N ASN A 180 -23.41 32.93 36.71
CA ASN A 180 -23.62 32.62 38.13
C ASN A 180 -24.89 31.81 38.48
N ASN A 181 -25.61 31.31 37.47
CA ASN A 181 -26.76 30.42 37.62
C ASN A 181 -26.38 28.97 37.30
N LYS A 182 -27.01 28.02 38.00
CA LYS A 182 -26.89 26.59 37.73
C LYS A 182 -28.02 26.15 36.80
N TYR A 183 -27.68 25.46 35.73
CA TYR A 183 -28.63 24.94 34.75
C TYR A 183 -28.49 23.43 34.63
N ARG A 184 -29.62 22.73 34.54
CA ARG A 184 -29.68 21.32 34.17
C ARG A 184 -30.06 21.23 32.69
N TYR A 185 -29.09 20.96 31.85
CA TYR A 185 -29.33 20.71 30.42
C TYR A 185 -29.93 19.32 30.28
N ALA A 186 -31.09 19.21 29.64
CA ALA A 186 -31.76 17.94 29.38
C ALA A 186 -32.30 17.92 27.95
N LEU A 187 -31.92 16.91 27.17
CA LEU A 187 -32.36 16.70 25.80
C LEU A 187 -32.79 15.25 25.61
N SER A 188 -34.04 15.05 25.20
CA SER A 188 -34.58 13.75 24.80
C SER A 188 -35.09 13.84 23.37
N LEU A 189 -34.60 12.95 22.50
CA LEU A 189 -34.98 12.88 21.10
C LEU A 189 -35.54 11.50 20.78
N SER A 190 -36.74 11.46 20.21
CA SER A 190 -37.30 10.27 19.55
C SER A 190 -36.95 10.33 18.06
N LEU A 191 -35.92 9.59 17.68
CA LEU A 191 -35.30 9.57 16.36
C LEU A 191 -36.25 9.00 15.31
N PHE A 192 -36.06 9.41 14.05
CA PHE A 192 -36.87 8.98 12.92
C PHE A 192 -36.86 7.47 12.72
N ASP A 193 -35.77 6.81 13.07
CA ASP A 193 -35.50 5.42 12.76
C ASP A 193 -34.52 4.80 13.78
N LEU A 194 -34.32 3.48 13.71
CA LEU A 194 -33.46 2.77 14.65
C LEU A 194 -31.96 3.10 14.43
N ILE A 195 -31.20 3.08 15.51
CA ILE A 195 -29.76 3.25 15.58
C ILE A 195 -29.08 2.02 16.20
N LEU A 196 -27.81 1.82 15.89
CA LEU A 196 -26.96 0.79 16.49
C LEU A 196 -26.24 1.39 17.70
N SER A 197 -26.74 1.13 18.90
CA SER A 197 -26.19 1.67 20.15
C SER A 197 -24.70 1.33 20.35
N ALA A 198 -24.30 0.09 20.06
CA ALA A 198 -22.91 -0.36 20.23
C ALA A 198 -21.90 0.35 19.32
N SER A 199 -22.35 0.83 18.15
CA SER A 199 -21.52 1.55 17.17
C SER A 199 -21.72 3.06 17.21
N SER A 200 -22.55 3.56 18.14
CA SER A 200 -22.78 4.99 18.34
C SER A 200 -21.85 5.52 19.44
N SER A 201 -21.39 6.75 19.29
CA SER A 201 -20.38 7.33 20.18
C SER A 201 -20.67 8.80 20.48
N TRP A 202 -20.10 9.30 21.57
CA TRP A 202 -20.15 10.70 21.93
C TRP A 202 -18.82 11.15 22.52
N SER A 203 -18.55 12.45 22.44
CA SER A 203 -17.41 13.08 23.06
C SER A 203 -17.76 14.49 23.51
N ALA A 204 -17.18 14.93 24.63
CA ALA A 204 -17.19 16.33 25.00
C ALA A 204 -16.29 17.08 24.00
N ALA A 205 -16.87 17.97 23.20
CA ALA A 205 -16.12 18.80 22.28
C ALA A 205 -15.50 19.99 23.02
N SER A 206 -14.51 20.66 22.43
CA SER A 206 -13.87 21.83 23.04
C SER A 206 -14.86 22.99 23.23
N VAL A 207 -14.89 23.51 24.47
CA VAL A 207 -15.60 24.73 24.91
C VAL A 207 -17.12 24.72 24.65
N GLY A 208 -17.88 24.20 25.62
CA GLY A 208 -19.32 24.41 25.74
C GLY A 208 -20.21 23.59 24.81
N LYS A 209 -19.69 22.48 24.27
CA LYS A 209 -20.40 21.61 23.32
C LYS A 209 -20.19 20.12 23.58
N LEU A 210 -21.15 19.31 23.15
CA LEU A 210 -21.13 17.87 23.10
C LEU A 210 -21.26 17.42 21.65
N SER A 211 -20.35 16.59 21.17
CA SER A 211 -20.43 15.96 19.85
C SER A 211 -20.95 14.54 20.00
N VAL A 212 -21.88 14.15 19.14
CA VAL A 212 -22.49 12.81 19.14
C VAL A 212 -22.53 12.28 17.71
N THR A 213 -22.15 11.02 17.54
CA THR A 213 -22.28 10.28 16.30
C THR A 213 -23.19 9.09 16.53
N LEU A 214 -24.38 9.12 15.94
CA LEU A 214 -25.35 8.03 15.99
C LEU A 214 -25.21 7.19 14.73
N ARG A 215 -24.88 5.90 14.87
CA ARG A 215 -24.84 4.96 13.76
C ARG A 215 -26.26 4.56 13.41
N LYS A 216 -26.72 4.85 12.18
CA LYS A 216 -28.03 4.41 11.70
C LYS A 216 -28.04 2.89 11.61
N ARG A 217 -29.19 2.26 11.89
CA ARG A 217 -29.36 0.83 11.64
C ARG A 217 -29.37 0.51 10.14
N TRP A 218 -29.90 1.41 9.31
CA TRP A 218 -29.92 1.28 7.86
C TRP A 218 -29.23 2.47 7.17
N PRO A 219 -28.36 2.22 6.18
CA PRO A 219 -27.68 3.28 5.44
C PRO A 219 -28.64 3.95 4.45
N ARG A 220 -29.37 4.98 4.91
CA ARG A 220 -30.40 5.66 4.13
C ARG A 220 -30.55 7.12 4.52
N LYS A 221 -31.04 7.93 3.59
CA LYS A 221 -31.31 9.35 3.83
C LYS A 221 -32.61 9.53 4.62
N TRP A 222 -32.49 10.00 5.86
CA TRP A 222 -33.62 10.32 6.71
C TRP A 222 -34.25 11.65 6.26
N PRO A 223 -35.58 11.75 6.14
CA PRO A 223 -36.25 12.99 5.73
C PRO A 223 -36.23 14.05 6.83
N ARG A 224 -36.00 13.64 8.08
CA ARG A 224 -35.99 14.47 9.29
C ARG A 224 -35.31 13.71 10.43
N LEU A 225 -34.89 14.42 11.48
CA LEU A 225 -34.29 13.79 12.66
C LEU A 225 -35.30 13.03 13.53
N LEU A 226 -36.52 13.58 13.70
CA LEU A 226 -37.51 13.09 14.65
C LEU A 226 -38.56 12.19 14.00
N ALA A 227 -39.01 11.13 14.70
CA ALA A 227 -40.07 10.25 14.23
C ALA A 227 -41.37 11.02 13.93
N ASN A 228 -41.85 11.79 14.91
CA ASN A 228 -43.10 12.52 14.77
C ASN A 228 -42.90 13.83 14.00
N LYS A 229 -43.53 13.94 12.82
CA LYS A 229 -43.49 15.13 11.95
C LYS A 229 -44.08 16.39 12.63
N LYS A 230 -44.98 16.23 13.60
CA LYS A 230 -45.62 17.35 14.33
C LYS A 230 -44.76 17.89 15.47
N THR A 231 -43.79 17.11 15.96
CA THR A 231 -42.91 17.54 17.05
C THR A 231 -41.96 18.61 16.55
N LYS A 232 -42.06 19.82 17.10
CA LYS A 232 -41.15 20.94 16.82
C LYS A 232 -40.35 21.28 18.06
N ILE A 233 -39.03 21.09 18.01
CA ILE A 233 -38.12 21.55 19.04
C ILE A 233 -37.57 22.90 18.56
N GLY A 234 -37.95 23.99 19.24
CA GLY A 234 -37.61 25.35 18.80
C GLY A 234 -36.11 25.65 18.72
N ASN A 235 -35.29 24.94 19.50
CA ASN A 235 -33.83 25.11 19.55
C ASN A 235 -33.07 24.05 18.71
N MET A 236 -33.77 23.36 17.80
CA MET A 236 -33.19 22.40 16.85
C MET A 236 -32.86 23.11 15.53
N HIS A 237 -31.64 22.91 15.05
CA HIS A 237 -31.16 23.48 13.79
C HIS A 237 -30.53 22.40 12.89
N VAL A 238 -30.52 22.63 11.58
CA VAL A 238 -29.72 21.81 10.65
C VAL A 238 -28.28 22.33 10.67
N TRP A 239 -27.31 21.43 10.77
CA TRP A 239 -25.89 21.77 10.70
C TRP A 239 -25.46 21.94 9.25
N MET A 240 -25.81 23.08 8.64
CA MET A 240 -25.61 23.33 7.20
C MET A 240 -24.18 23.06 6.73
N GLU A 241 -23.17 23.61 7.40
CA GLU A 241 -21.75 23.42 7.04
C GLU A 241 -21.30 21.96 7.04
N MET A 242 -21.80 21.15 7.99
CA MET A 242 -21.49 19.71 8.03
C MET A 242 -22.30 18.96 6.98
N GLN A 243 -23.56 19.35 6.77
CA GLN A 243 -24.42 18.72 5.78
C GLN A 243 -23.88 18.90 4.36
N GLU A 244 -23.44 20.10 3.99
CA GLU A 244 -22.81 20.38 2.69
C GLU A 244 -21.58 19.50 2.44
N LYS A 245 -20.78 19.24 3.48
CA LYS A 245 -19.61 18.34 3.38
C LYS A 245 -20.00 16.87 3.19
N LEU A 246 -21.16 16.47 3.70
CA LEU A 246 -21.62 15.09 3.68
C LEU A 246 -22.58 14.80 2.50
N ASP A 247 -23.08 15.81 1.80
CA ASP A 247 -24.08 15.64 0.74
C ASP A 247 -23.59 14.78 -0.44
N SER A 248 -22.29 14.77 -0.72
CA SER A 248 -21.70 13.88 -1.74
C SER A 248 -21.92 12.40 -1.42
N THR A 249 -21.90 12.03 -0.13
CA THR A 249 -22.17 10.64 0.32
C THR A 249 -23.65 10.28 0.28
N LEU A 250 -24.54 11.26 0.22
CA LEU A 250 -25.98 11.07 0.06
C LEU A 250 -26.42 11.04 -1.41
N GLY A 251 -25.49 11.31 -2.35
CA GLY A 251 -25.76 11.32 -3.78
C GLY A 251 -26.29 9.97 -4.27
N GLY A 252 -27.44 9.97 -4.93
CA GLY A 252 -28.07 8.76 -5.46
C GLY A 252 -28.86 7.91 -4.45
N MET A 253 -28.95 8.34 -3.18
CA MET A 253 -29.84 7.70 -2.19
C MET A 253 -31.26 8.25 -2.25
N THR A 254 -32.25 7.36 -2.28
CA THR A 254 -33.66 7.73 -2.12
C THR A 254 -33.92 8.17 -0.68
N THR A 255 -34.63 9.29 -0.52
CA THR A 255 -35.08 9.73 0.81
C THR A 255 -36.26 8.87 1.21
N VAL A 256 -36.14 8.16 2.32
CA VAL A 256 -37.23 7.33 2.83
C VAL A 256 -38.34 8.18 3.44
N SER A 257 -39.56 7.69 3.36
CA SER A 257 -40.76 8.32 3.93
C SER A 257 -41.12 7.69 5.27
N ASN A 258 -40.90 6.38 5.40
CA ASN A 258 -41.28 5.58 6.57
C ASN A 258 -40.08 4.84 7.18
N SER A 259 -40.28 4.39 8.40
CA SER A 259 -39.37 3.57 9.19
C SER A 259 -40.17 2.65 10.11
N PRO A 260 -39.54 1.66 10.75
CA PRO A 260 -40.20 0.86 11.79
C PRO A 260 -40.78 1.72 12.91
N VAL A 261 -40.10 2.80 13.29
CA VAL A 261 -40.57 3.74 14.33
C VAL A 261 -41.80 4.52 13.88
N THR A 262 -41.88 4.95 12.62
CA THR A 262 -43.07 5.67 12.13
C THR A 262 -44.23 4.72 11.89
N CYS A 263 -43.98 3.49 11.45
CA CYS A 263 -45.02 2.50 11.22
C CYS A 263 -45.59 1.94 12.54
N SER A 264 -44.76 1.80 13.58
CA SER A 264 -45.19 1.35 14.90
C SER A 264 -46.22 2.28 15.53
N THR A 265 -46.15 3.59 15.25
CA THR A 265 -47.15 4.57 15.71
C THR A 265 -48.57 4.27 15.21
N SER A 266 -48.71 3.48 14.14
CA SER A 266 -49.99 3.03 13.59
C SER A 266 -50.19 1.51 13.71
N GLU A 267 -49.46 0.84 14.61
CA GLU A 267 -49.50 -0.61 14.82
C GLU A 267 -49.27 -1.41 13.51
N LYS A 268 -48.34 -0.92 12.69
CA LYS A 268 -47.96 -1.51 11.41
C LYS A 268 -46.47 -1.84 11.39
N LEU A 269 -46.13 -2.82 10.57
CA LEU A 269 -44.76 -3.22 10.30
C LEU A 269 -44.24 -2.51 9.05
N TYR A 270 -42.96 -2.21 9.05
CA TYR A 270 -42.28 -1.55 7.96
C TYR A 270 -41.82 -2.55 6.90
N CYS A 271 -42.20 -2.30 5.64
CA CYS A 271 -41.70 -3.02 4.48
C CYS A 271 -40.59 -2.22 3.81
N LEU A 272 -39.35 -2.65 3.97
CA LEU A 272 -38.18 -1.93 3.46
C LEU A 272 -38.16 -1.85 1.92
N ALA A 273 -38.53 -2.93 1.23
CA ALA A 273 -38.49 -3.01 -0.24
C ALA A 273 -39.41 -2.00 -0.94
N THR A 274 -40.50 -1.58 -0.29
CA THR A 274 -41.48 -0.63 -0.87
C THR A 274 -41.59 0.68 -0.10
N ASP A 275 -40.86 0.83 1.01
CA ASP A 275 -40.97 1.96 1.93
C ASP A 275 -42.41 2.23 2.43
N THR A 276 -43.19 1.17 2.69
CA THR A 276 -44.59 1.26 3.14
C THR A 276 -44.83 0.62 4.51
N CYS A 277 -45.85 1.09 5.22
CA CYS A 277 -46.33 0.46 6.45
C CYS A 277 -47.43 -0.56 6.13
N LYS A 278 -47.22 -1.82 6.51
CA LYS A 278 -48.12 -2.96 6.27
C LYS A 278 -48.62 -3.51 7.61
N LYS A 279 -49.81 -4.13 7.61
CA LYS A 279 -50.24 -4.97 8.75
C LYS A 279 -49.47 -6.29 8.75
N ALA A 280 -49.41 -6.99 9.87
CA ALA A 280 -48.69 -8.27 9.99
C ALA A 280 -49.11 -9.28 8.91
N GLU A 281 -50.42 -9.44 8.70
CA GLU A 281 -51.02 -10.32 7.67
C GLU A 281 -50.57 -9.97 6.24
N ASN A 282 -50.21 -8.70 6.00
CA ASN A 282 -49.86 -8.17 4.68
C ASN A 282 -48.33 -8.12 4.45
N CYS A 283 -47.51 -8.66 5.36
CA CYS A 283 -46.07 -8.77 5.10
C CYS A 283 -45.78 -9.67 3.89
N SER A 284 -46.63 -10.65 3.57
CA SER A 284 -46.57 -11.46 2.34
C SER A 284 -46.52 -10.64 1.05
N GLN A 285 -47.04 -9.40 1.06
CA GLN A 285 -47.01 -8.48 -0.08
C GLN A 285 -45.72 -7.65 -0.16
N CYS A 286 -44.80 -7.81 0.78
CA CYS A 286 -43.50 -7.15 0.78
C CYS A 286 -42.48 -8.04 0.04
N PRO A 287 -41.97 -7.62 -1.13
CA PRO A 287 -41.06 -8.43 -1.92
C PRO A 287 -39.83 -8.88 -1.12
N GLY A 288 -39.59 -10.20 -1.09
CA GLY A 288 -38.48 -10.82 -0.34
C GLY A 288 -38.63 -10.81 1.19
N LYS A 289 -39.61 -10.09 1.74
CA LYS A 289 -39.76 -9.85 3.17
C LYS A 289 -41.14 -10.24 3.68
N THR A 290 -41.47 -11.53 3.59
CA THR A 290 -42.82 -12.05 3.84
C THR A 290 -43.16 -12.30 5.31
N ILE A 291 -42.16 -12.29 6.21
CA ILE A 291 -42.28 -12.74 7.60
C ILE A 291 -42.46 -11.53 8.52
N PRO A 292 -43.52 -11.44 9.33
CA PRO A 292 -43.71 -10.34 10.27
C PRO A 292 -42.85 -10.52 11.53
N VAL A 293 -42.12 -9.47 11.93
CA VAL A 293 -41.46 -9.39 13.25
C VAL A 293 -42.06 -8.21 14.00
N GLU A 294 -43.04 -8.49 14.85
CA GLU A 294 -43.83 -7.47 15.55
C GLU A 294 -43.01 -6.66 16.56
N GLU A 295 -42.09 -7.31 17.29
CA GLU A 295 -41.20 -6.66 18.27
C GLU A 295 -40.40 -5.52 17.63
N LEU A 296 -39.88 -5.75 16.42
CA LEU A 296 -39.08 -4.78 15.67
C LEU A 296 -39.92 -3.94 14.70
N HIS A 297 -41.24 -4.17 14.63
CA HIS A 297 -42.16 -3.51 13.70
C HIS A 297 -41.66 -3.51 12.25
N VAL A 298 -41.15 -4.65 11.77
CA VAL A 298 -40.57 -4.80 10.44
C VAL A 298 -41.01 -6.11 9.78
N CYS A 299 -41.26 -6.07 8.48
CA CYS A 299 -41.38 -7.30 7.69
C CYS A 299 -39.95 -7.76 7.31
N THR A 300 -39.60 -8.98 7.67
CA THR A 300 -38.31 -9.63 7.39
C THR A 300 -38.48 -10.81 6.40
N GLY A 301 -37.39 -11.44 6.00
CA GLY A 301 -37.37 -12.58 5.09
C GLY A 301 -36.02 -12.75 4.40
N MET A 302 -36.00 -13.50 3.30
CA MET A 302 -34.81 -13.74 2.48
C MET A 302 -34.12 -12.42 2.07
N PRO A 303 -32.80 -12.44 1.78
CA PRO A 303 -32.10 -11.23 1.37
C PRO A 303 -32.71 -10.59 0.13
N THR A 304 -32.51 -9.30 -0.07
CA THR A 304 -33.13 -8.54 -1.18
C THR A 304 -32.15 -8.12 -2.27
N GLU A 305 -30.85 -8.27 -2.03
CA GLU A 305 -29.80 -7.84 -2.93
C GLU A 305 -28.87 -9.00 -3.26
N LYS A 306 -28.36 -9.02 -4.49
CA LYS A 306 -27.32 -9.96 -4.91
C LYS A 306 -25.93 -9.37 -4.71
N ALA A 307 -24.97 -10.22 -4.34
CA ALA A 307 -23.56 -9.97 -4.58
C ALA A 307 -23.16 -10.37 -6.02
N SER A 308 -21.98 -9.94 -6.44
CA SER A 308 -21.31 -10.48 -7.63
C SER A 308 -19.96 -11.05 -7.26
N LEU A 309 -19.37 -11.87 -8.14
CA LEU A 309 -18.06 -12.46 -7.90
C LEU A 309 -17.18 -12.40 -9.14
N SER A 310 -15.88 -12.51 -8.93
CA SER A 310 -14.90 -12.77 -9.99
C SER A 310 -13.91 -13.80 -9.49
N PHE A 311 -13.49 -14.68 -10.39
CA PHE A 311 -12.50 -15.70 -10.12
C PHE A 311 -11.56 -15.80 -11.31
N LYS A 312 -10.27 -15.95 -11.01
CA LYS A 312 -9.26 -16.31 -11.97
C LYS A 312 -8.49 -17.46 -11.34
N ASP A 313 -8.42 -18.56 -12.05
CA ASP A 313 -7.66 -19.70 -11.61
C ASP A 313 -6.17 -19.36 -11.51
N ALA A 314 -5.60 -19.66 -10.35
CA ALA A 314 -4.19 -19.50 -10.04
C ALA A 314 -3.49 -20.87 -9.96
N ASP A 315 -4.27 -21.95 -9.98
CA ASP A 315 -3.75 -23.29 -10.22
C ASP A 315 -3.56 -23.49 -11.72
N MET A 316 -2.47 -24.14 -12.09
CA MET A 316 -2.08 -24.33 -13.50
C MET A 316 -2.16 -25.80 -13.91
N ASP A 317 -2.65 -26.65 -13.01
CA ASP A 317 -2.83 -28.08 -13.21
C ASP A 317 -4.19 -28.37 -13.87
N GLU A 318 -4.17 -29.11 -14.98
CA GLU A 318 -5.38 -29.41 -15.75
C GLU A 318 -6.45 -30.14 -14.91
N HIS A 319 -7.68 -29.69 -15.07
CA HIS A 319 -8.89 -30.12 -14.35
C HIS A 319 -8.88 -29.78 -12.86
N GLN A 320 -8.03 -28.86 -12.43
CA GLN A 320 -7.94 -28.39 -11.07
C GLN A 320 -8.05 -26.87 -11.06
N VAL A 321 -8.53 -26.33 -9.94
CA VAL A 321 -8.63 -24.89 -9.73
C VAL A 321 -8.12 -24.53 -8.34
N GLY A 322 -7.62 -23.32 -8.22
CA GLY A 322 -7.13 -22.79 -6.95
C GLY A 322 -7.03 -21.27 -6.97
N GLY A 323 -7.13 -20.66 -5.79
CA GLY A 323 -6.98 -19.22 -5.62
C GLY A 323 -8.20 -18.55 -4.98
N ASP A 324 -8.22 -17.22 -5.04
CA ASP A 324 -9.17 -16.42 -4.29
C ASP A 324 -10.37 -16.02 -5.16
N VAL A 325 -11.56 -16.41 -4.75
CA VAL A 325 -12.83 -15.95 -5.32
C VAL A 325 -13.15 -14.60 -4.68
N LYS A 326 -13.02 -13.53 -5.48
CA LYS A 326 -13.34 -12.18 -5.02
C LYS A 326 -14.84 -11.95 -5.10
N ILE A 327 -15.44 -11.61 -3.96
CA ILE A 327 -16.85 -11.30 -3.81
C ILE A 327 -16.99 -9.78 -3.72
N PHE A 328 -17.66 -9.20 -4.71
CA PHE A 328 -18.07 -7.80 -4.67
C PHE A 328 -19.34 -7.70 -3.86
N LYS A 329 -19.30 -6.87 -2.82
CA LYS A 329 -20.40 -6.74 -1.87
C LYS A 329 -21.69 -6.34 -2.57
N ALA A 330 -22.81 -6.85 -2.06
CA ALA A 330 -24.12 -6.36 -2.46
C ALA A 330 -24.24 -4.85 -2.21
N ARG A 331 -25.08 -4.16 -2.98
CA ARG A 331 -25.31 -2.71 -2.82
C ARG A 331 -25.68 -2.38 -1.37
N ASN A 332 -26.49 -3.25 -0.76
CA ASN A 332 -26.86 -3.18 0.64
C ASN A 332 -26.70 -4.57 1.28
N GLU A 333 -26.13 -4.63 2.48
CA GLU A 333 -25.87 -5.89 3.20
C GLU A 333 -26.68 -6.01 4.51
N PHE A 334 -27.68 -5.15 4.72
CA PHE A 334 -28.38 -5.05 6.02
C PHE A 334 -29.22 -6.29 6.39
N ASP A 335 -29.56 -7.11 5.41
CA ASP A 335 -30.33 -8.35 5.54
C ASP A 335 -29.56 -9.57 5.03
N ILE A 336 -28.23 -9.44 4.95
CA ILE A 336 -27.30 -10.49 4.56
C ILE A 336 -26.48 -10.85 5.80
N ASP A 337 -26.50 -12.13 6.19
CA ASP A 337 -25.66 -12.65 7.26
C ASP A 337 -24.37 -13.25 6.70
N SER A 338 -24.41 -13.76 5.46
CA SER A 338 -23.25 -14.34 4.77
C SER A 338 -23.38 -14.35 3.25
N TYR A 339 -22.24 -14.44 2.57
CA TYR A 339 -22.12 -14.78 1.17
C TYR A 339 -21.64 -16.21 1.03
N VAL A 340 -22.41 -17.05 0.35
CA VAL A 340 -22.08 -18.47 0.15
C VAL A 340 -21.76 -18.72 -1.31
N VAL A 341 -20.61 -19.34 -1.57
CA VAL A 341 -20.12 -19.66 -2.90
C VAL A 341 -20.29 -21.15 -3.17
N TYR A 342 -20.87 -21.50 -4.32
CA TYR A 342 -21.06 -22.87 -4.79
C TYR A 342 -20.49 -23.05 -6.20
N PHE A 343 -20.18 -24.28 -6.57
CA PHE A 343 -20.08 -24.66 -7.99
C PHE A 343 -21.48 -24.68 -8.63
N GLY A 344 -21.56 -24.25 -9.89
CA GLY A 344 -22.78 -24.16 -10.67
C GLY A 344 -22.73 -24.99 -11.95
N LYS A 345 -23.86 -25.61 -12.31
CA LYS A 345 -24.08 -26.26 -13.61
C LYS A 345 -24.23 -25.23 -14.74
N ASP A 346 -24.77 -24.06 -14.39
CA ASP A 346 -24.99 -22.91 -15.27
C ASP A 346 -24.97 -21.60 -14.44
N GLU A 347 -25.36 -20.47 -15.03
CA GLU A 347 -25.35 -19.14 -14.40
C GLU A 347 -26.28 -18.96 -13.17
N ARG A 348 -27.16 -19.93 -12.87
CA ARG A 348 -28.17 -19.85 -11.79
C ARG A 348 -28.30 -21.13 -10.97
N THR A 349 -28.03 -22.28 -11.57
CA THR A 349 -28.30 -23.60 -10.98
C THR A 349 -27.06 -24.13 -10.27
N LYS A 350 -27.19 -24.42 -8.98
CA LYS A 350 -26.12 -25.07 -8.20
C LYS A 350 -25.81 -26.46 -8.75
N LEU A 351 -24.55 -26.82 -8.71
CA LEU A 351 -24.12 -28.19 -8.91
C LEU A 351 -24.39 -28.98 -7.63
N GLU A 352 -24.88 -30.20 -7.81
CA GLU A 352 -25.08 -31.16 -6.72
C GLU A 352 -23.88 -32.10 -6.69
N SER A 353 -23.31 -32.30 -5.52
CA SER A 353 -22.31 -33.33 -5.24
C SER A 353 -22.94 -34.72 -5.27
N ALA A 354 -22.11 -35.78 -5.25
CA ALA A 354 -22.56 -37.17 -5.29
C ALA A 354 -23.58 -37.53 -4.19
N ASP A 355 -23.56 -36.85 -3.05
CA ASP A 355 -24.48 -37.04 -1.92
C ASP A 355 -25.79 -36.23 -2.04
N GLY A 356 -26.04 -35.58 -3.19
CA GLY A 356 -27.22 -34.74 -3.43
C GLY A 356 -27.20 -33.39 -2.72
N GLN A 357 -26.08 -33.04 -2.06
CA GLN A 357 -25.88 -31.72 -1.45
C GLN A 357 -25.31 -30.72 -2.45
N PRO A 358 -25.60 -29.42 -2.32
CA PRO A 358 -24.95 -28.41 -3.15
C PRO A 358 -23.42 -28.44 -2.98
N ALA A 359 -22.69 -28.39 -4.09
CA ALA A 359 -21.24 -28.39 -4.12
C ALA A 359 -20.69 -27.06 -3.57
N LEU A 360 -20.52 -26.99 -2.26
CA LEU A 360 -20.07 -25.81 -1.53
C LEU A 360 -18.57 -25.55 -1.76
N VAL A 361 -18.25 -24.30 -2.08
CA VAL A 361 -16.87 -23.81 -2.15
C VAL A 361 -16.46 -23.18 -0.83
N GLY A 362 -17.31 -22.30 -0.29
CA GLY A 362 -17.07 -21.66 1.01
C GLY A 362 -18.04 -20.53 1.31
N GLU A 363 -17.83 -19.87 2.44
CA GLU A 363 -18.72 -18.84 2.97
C GLU A 363 -17.91 -17.69 3.57
N ALA A 364 -18.36 -16.46 3.37
CA ALA A 364 -17.73 -15.25 3.89
C ALA A 364 -18.77 -14.32 4.54
N ALA A 365 -18.41 -13.67 5.64
CA ALA A 365 -19.29 -12.70 6.31
C ALA A 365 -19.23 -11.33 5.59
N PRO A 366 -20.35 -10.59 5.52
CA PRO A 366 -20.35 -9.22 5.02
C PRO A 366 -19.55 -8.31 5.96
N THR A 367 -18.64 -7.52 5.41
CA THR A 367 -17.75 -6.63 6.18
C THR A 367 -18.06 -5.15 5.96
N GLY A 368 -19.01 -4.82 5.07
CA GLY A 368 -19.19 -3.47 4.55
C GLY A 368 -18.29 -3.15 3.35
N SER A 369 -17.33 -4.02 3.03
CA SER A 369 -16.43 -3.97 1.88
C SER A 369 -16.45 -5.29 1.11
N ASP A 370 -15.83 -5.31 -0.07
CA ASP A 370 -15.58 -6.54 -0.81
C ASP A 370 -14.84 -7.56 0.05
N THR A 371 -15.11 -8.84 -0.17
CA THR A 371 -14.55 -9.95 0.61
C THR A 371 -14.12 -11.09 -0.32
N GLU A 372 -13.62 -12.19 0.22
CA GLU A 372 -13.13 -13.31 -0.58
C GLU A 372 -13.38 -14.66 0.08
N VAL A 373 -13.50 -15.68 -0.77
CA VAL A 373 -13.51 -17.09 -0.38
C VAL A 373 -12.36 -17.78 -1.09
N LYS A 374 -11.59 -18.59 -0.36
CA LYS A 374 -10.42 -19.28 -0.91
C LYS A 374 -10.78 -20.68 -1.40
N ILE A 375 -10.45 -20.97 -2.66
CA ILE A 375 -10.40 -22.32 -3.21
C ILE A 375 -8.99 -22.86 -2.96
N PRO A 376 -8.83 -23.97 -2.21
CA PRO A 376 -7.52 -24.61 -2.04
C PRO A 376 -6.89 -24.97 -3.39
N PHE A 377 -5.57 -24.85 -3.51
CA PHE A 377 -4.86 -25.39 -4.67
C PHE A 377 -5.08 -26.92 -4.78
N ASN A 378 -5.04 -27.42 -6.00
CA ASN A 378 -5.34 -28.79 -6.40
C ASN A 378 -6.80 -29.21 -6.17
N THR A 379 -7.74 -28.25 -6.17
CA THR A 379 -9.17 -28.59 -6.06
C THR A 379 -9.66 -29.08 -7.41
N ALA A 380 -9.98 -30.38 -7.50
CA ALA A 380 -10.54 -30.95 -8.71
C ALA A 380 -11.85 -30.26 -9.10
N ILE A 381 -11.97 -29.86 -10.36
CA ILE A 381 -13.20 -29.27 -10.89
C ILE A 381 -14.26 -30.37 -10.94
N PRO A 382 -15.41 -30.20 -10.25
CA PRO A 382 -16.47 -31.19 -10.30
C PRO A 382 -17.00 -31.39 -11.73
N GLU A 383 -17.39 -32.61 -12.08
CA GLU A 383 -17.96 -32.92 -13.39
C GLU A 383 -19.21 -32.07 -13.64
N SER A 384 -19.29 -31.45 -14.83
CA SER A 384 -20.36 -30.50 -15.21
C SER A 384 -20.35 -29.13 -14.51
N ALA A 385 -19.35 -28.80 -13.70
CA ALA A 385 -19.18 -27.43 -13.20
C ALA A 385 -18.77 -26.49 -14.33
N THR A 386 -19.57 -25.45 -14.58
CA THR A 386 -19.27 -24.43 -15.62
C THR A 386 -19.18 -23.02 -15.04
N HIS A 387 -19.72 -22.80 -13.84
CA HIS A 387 -19.76 -21.50 -13.17
C HIS A 387 -19.42 -21.63 -11.68
N LEU A 388 -19.00 -20.53 -11.09
CA LEU A 388 -19.07 -20.27 -9.65
C LEU A 388 -20.27 -19.37 -9.39
N LEU A 389 -21.02 -19.66 -8.32
CA LEU A 389 -22.23 -18.93 -7.93
C LEU A 389 -22.07 -18.37 -6.52
N VAL A 390 -22.40 -17.10 -6.31
CA VAL A 390 -22.47 -16.46 -4.98
C VAL A 390 -23.90 -16.13 -4.64
N PHE A 391 -24.33 -16.56 -3.46
CA PHE A 391 -25.65 -16.29 -2.90
C PHE A 391 -25.50 -15.39 -1.67
N SER A 392 -26.27 -14.31 -1.63
CA SER A 392 -26.54 -13.60 -0.38
C SER A 392 -27.46 -14.47 0.48
N LYS A 393 -27.11 -14.72 1.74
CA LYS A 393 -27.84 -15.61 2.64
C LYS A 393 -28.11 -14.95 3.99
N ASN A 394 -29.25 -15.28 4.59
CA ASN A 394 -29.56 -15.01 5.99
C ASN A 394 -30.30 -16.18 6.64
N GLU A 395 -30.75 -16.02 7.89
CA GLU A 395 -31.53 -17.04 8.63
C GLU A 395 -32.80 -17.55 7.91
N TYR A 396 -33.36 -16.76 6.98
CA TYR A 396 -34.57 -17.10 6.23
C TYR A 396 -34.29 -17.77 4.88
N GLY A 397 -33.02 -17.86 4.47
CA GLY A 397 -32.60 -18.53 3.25
C GLY A 397 -31.70 -17.67 2.35
N GLU A 398 -31.55 -18.12 1.12
CA GLU A 398 -30.69 -17.48 0.12
C GLU A 398 -31.51 -16.63 -0.85
N PHE A 399 -30.89 -15.57 -1.37
CA PHE A 399 -31.48 -14.78 -2.43
C PHE A 399 -31.68 -15.63 -3.69
N SER A 400 -32.85 -15.57 -4.31
CA SER A 400 -33.25 -16.46 -5.41
C SER A 400 -32.39 -16.36 -6.67
N THR A 401 -31.64 -15.27 -6.84
CA THR A 401 -30.85 -14.99 -8.04
C THR A 401 -29.37 -14.79 -7.66
N PRO A 402 -28.48 -15.75 -7.92
CA PRO A 402 -27.08 -15.61 -7.56
C PRO A 402 -26.34 -14.60 -8.44
N GLY A 403 -25.22 -14.10 -7.93
CA GLY A 403 -24.14 -13.61 -8.79
C GLY A 403 -23.35 -14.80 -9.34
N ASN A 404 -22.79 -14.68 -10.54
CA ASN A 404 -22.03 -15.76 -11.15
C ASN A 404 -20.74 -15.27 -11.82
N ALA A 405 -19.79 -16.18 -11.96
CA ALA A 405 -18.66 -16.05 -12.88
C ALA A 405 -18.44 -17.38 -13.61
N ILE A 406 -18.01 -17.32 -14.86
CA ILE A 406 -17.65 -18.51 -15.65
C ILE A 406 -16.41 -19.15 -15.00
N LEU A 407 -16.49 -20.44 -14.71
CA LEU A 407 -15.35 -21.22 -14.25
C LEU A 407 -14.49 -21.58 -15.46
N ARG A 408 -13.25 -21.07 -15.50
CA ARG A 408 -12.25 -21.41 -16.50
C ARG A 408 -11.05 -21.99 -15.79
N ASP A 409 -10.73 -23.22 -16.14
CA ASP A 409 -9.49 -23.93 -15.81
C ASP A 409 -8.33 -23.26 -16.56
N ALA A 410 -7.33 -22.78 -15.84
CA ALA A 410 -6.16 -22.14 -16.43
C ALA A 410 -4.99 -23.12 -16.56
N ALA A 411 -5.05 -24.07 -17.48
CA ALA A 411 -3.98 -25.06 -17.62
C ALA A 411 -2.82 -24.60 -18.54
N VAL A 412 -1.58 -24.91 -18.14
CA VAL A 412 -0.41 -24.83 -19.03
C VAL A 412 -0.38 -26.00 -20.02
N PRO A 413 0.27 -25.88 -21.20
CA PRO A 413 0.25 -26.95 -22.20
C PRO A 413 0.91 -28.23 -21.67
N LYS A 414 0.27 -29.39 -21.83
CA LYS A 414 0.82 -30.69 -21.40
C LYS A 414 1.93 -31.24 -22.30
N GLY A 415 1.81 -31.05 -23.61
CA GLY A 415 2.79 -31.52 -24.57
C GLY A 415 4.08 -30.72 -24.44
N LYS A 416 5.24 -31.37 -24.24
CA LYS A 416 6.56 -30.74 -24.33
C LYS A 416 7.10 -30.84 -25.76
N PRO A 417 8.06 -29.99 -26.18
CA PRO A 417 8.68 -30.14 -27.49
C PRO A 417 9.42 -31.48 -27.58
N THR A 418 9.42 -32.10 -28.76
CA THR A 418 9.97 -33.45 -28.95
C THR A 418 11.50 -33.47 -29.11
N SER A 419 12.08 -32.43 -29.70
CA SER A 419 13.53 -32.33 -29.93
C SER A 419 13.99 -30.86 -29.99
N LEU A 420 15.29 -30.66 -29.85
CA LEU A 420 15.95 -29.36 -30.05
C LEU A 420 17.30 -29.59 -30.73
N ALA A 421 17.53 -28.92 -31.86
CA ALA A 421 18.76 -28.98 -32.62
C ALA A 421 19.29 -27.58 -32.92
N PHE A 422 20.60 -27.40 -32.82
CA PHE A 422 21.30 -26.16 -33.10
C PHE A 422 22.76 -26.50 -33.39
N GLU A 423 23.31 -25.94 -34.47
CA GLU A 423 24.74 -25.96 -34.76
C GLU A 423 25.20 -24.51 -34.85
N ASP A 424 26.28 -24.20 -34.14
CA ASP A 424 26.89 -22.89 -34.16
C ASP A 424 27.73 -22.69 -35.43
N GLU A 425 27.44 -21.61 -36.14
CA GLU A 425 28.08 -21.16 -37.37
C GLU A 425 28.91 -19.88 -37.17
N ASP A 426 28.99 -19.36 -35.95
CA ASP A 426 29.78 -18.18 -35.61
C ASP A 426 31.12 -18.57 -34.98
N GLY A 427 32.22 -18.22 -35.64
CA GLY A 427 33.57 -18.54 -35.17
C GLY A 427 34.07 -17.68 -34.00
N ASN A 428 33.32 -16.67 -33.55
CA ASN A 428 33.77 -15.73 -32.53
C ASN A 428 33.55 -16.28 -31.11
N LYS A 429 34.59 -16.17 -30.28
CA LYS A 429 34.55 -16.66 -28.89
C LYS A 429 33.44 -16.02 -28.06
N GLY A 430 32.59 -16.86 -27.48
CA GLY A 430 31.48 -16.46 -26.61
C GLY A 430 30.29 -15.89 -27.37
N GLU A 431 30.27 -16.01 -28.69
CA GLU A 431 29.18 -15.60 -29.57
C GLU A 431 28.68 -16.82 -30.33
N VAL A 432 27.39 -16.83 -30.68
CA VAL A 432 26.80 -17.90 -31.48
C VAL A 432 25.93 -17.33 -32.59
N GLY A 433 25.76 -18.10 -33.64
CA GLY A 433 24.83 -17.81 -34.73
C GLY A 433 24.45 -19.07 -35.50
N GLY A 434 23.24 -19.14 -36.03
CA GLY A 434 22.78 -20.33 -36.76
C GLY A 434 21.29 -20.61 -36.58
N THR A 435 20.80 -21.67 -37.21
CA THR A 435 19.38 -22.05 -37.14
C THR A 435 19.11 -23.04 -36.01
N VAL A 436 18.26 -22.63 -35.07
CA VAL A 436 17.65 -23.52 -34.07
C VAL A 436 16.43 -24.18 -34.68
N THR A 437 16.35 -25.51 -34.60
CA THR A 437 15.18 -26.30 -35.00
C THR A 437 14.55 -26.92 -33.75
N ILE A 438 13.27 -26.67 -33.54
CA ILE A 438 12.47 -27.15 -32.41
C ILE A 438 11.49 -28.18 -32.95
N GLY A 439 11.60 -29.42 -32.45
CA GLY A 439 10.64 -30.47 -32.74
C GLY A 439 9.29 -30.15 -32.11
N ARG A 440 8.22 -30.15 -32.91
CA ARG A 440 6.87 -29.89 -32.40
C ARG A 440 6.47 -30.90 -31.33
N ALA A 441 5.61 -30.50 -30.40
CA ALA A 441 4.97 -31.40 -29.45
C ALA A 441 4.08 -32.41 -30.17
N GLU A 442 3.89 -33.59 -29.57
CA GLU A 442 2.98 -34.61 -30.09
C GLU A 442 1.52 -34.12 -30.09
N ASP A 443 1.17 -33.39 -29.04
CA ASP A 443 -0.12 -32.72 -28.87
C ASP A 443 0.08 -31.20 -28.72
N GLU A 444 -0.50 -30.44 -29.64
CA GLU A 444 -0.48 -28.97 -29.68
C GLU A 444 -1.86 -28.35 -29.35
N ALA A 445 -2.84 -29.14 -28.85
CA ALA A 445 -4.20 -28.63 -28.61
C ALA A 445 -4.25 -27.41 -27.68
N GLN A 446 -3.31 -27.31 -26.74
CA GLN A 446 -3.15 -26.20 -25.79
C GLN A 446 -1.90 -25.36 -26.06
N VAL A 447 -1.15 -25.60 -27.15
CA VAL A 447 0.13 -24.93 -27.41
C VAL A 447 -0.08 -23.77 -28.39
N GLU A 448 0.29 -22.54 -27.98
CA GLU A 448 0.24 -21.36 -28.84
C GLU A 448 1.64 -20.95 -29.34
N ASP A 449 2.65 -21.11 -28.48
CA ASP A 449 4.02 -20.69 -28.73
C ASP A 449 5.04 -21.70 -28.18
N TYR A 450 6.26 -21.64 -28.70
CA TYR A 450 7.44 -22.30 -28.16
C TYR A 450 8.40 -21.24 -27.64
N ALA A 451 8.67 -21.26 -26.33
CA ALA A 451 9.58 -20.34 -25.68
C ALA A 451 11.00 -20.95 -25.62
N LEU A 452 11.94 -20.32 -26.31
CA LEU A 452 13.35 -20.68 -26.35
C LEU A 452 14.13 -19.84 -25.33
N HIS A 453 14.86 -20.51 -24.44
CA HIS A 453 15.60 -19.88 -23.35
C HIS A 453 17.07 -20.33 -23.28
N TRP A 454 17.92 -19.45 -22.73
CA TRP A 454 19.23 -19.78 -22.20
C TRP A 454 19.10 -20.51 -20.86
N GLY A 455 19.72 -21.69 -20.79
CA GLY A 455 19.77 -22.57 -19.62
C GLY A 455 21.16 -22.60 -19.01
N LYS A 456 21.22 -22.60 -17.67
CA LYS A 456 22.47 -22.92 -16.93
C LYS A 456 22.70 -24.41 -16.76
N SER A 457 21.67 -25.21 -17.00
CA SER A 457 21.69 -26.68 -17.06
C SER A 457 20.55 -27.16 -17.96
N ALA A 458 20.48 -28.47 -18.22
CA ALA A 458 19.42 -29.10 -19.00
C ALA A 458 17.98 -28.85 -18.51
N THR A 459 17.78 -28.39 -17.27
CA THR A 459 16.44 -28.20 -16.67
C THR A 459 16.22 -26.82 -16.07
N ARG A 460 17.23 -25.94 -16.08
CA ARG A 460 17.16 -24.67 -15.36
C ARG A 460 17.62 -23.51 -16.21
N LYS A 461 16.74 -22.51 -16.34
CA LYS A 461 17.01 -21.22 -16.98
C LYS A 461 18.07 -20.41 -16.22
N ILE A 462 18.76 -19.52 -16.92
CA ILE A 462 19.53 -18.44 -16.27
C ILE A 462 18.58 -17.43 -15.61
N ALA A 463 19.06 -16.67 -14.62
CA ALA A 463 18.20 -15.81 -13.79
C ALA A 463 17.71 -14.54 -14.50
N SER A 464 18.55 -13.91 -15.33
CA SER A 464 18.25 -12.68 -16.06
C SER A 464 18.36 -12.89 -17.56
N SER A 465 17.43 -12.31 -18.33
CA SER A 465 17.43 -12.35 -19.80
C SER A 465 17.52 -13.76 -20.38
N SER A 466 16.86 -14.73 -19.74
CA SER A 466 16.88 -16.11 -20.22
C SER A 466 16.12 -16.29 -21.52
N LEU A 467 15.07 -15.52 -21.77
CA LEU A 467 14.28 -15.64 -22.99
C LEU A 467 15.10 -15.17 -24.20
N LEU A 468 15.30 -16.09 -25.15
CA LEU A 468 15.92 -15.80 -26.44
C LEU A 468 14.85 -15.43 -27.46
N ARG A 469 13.81 -16.27 -27.60
CA ARG A 469 12.73 -16.05 -28.57
C ARG A 469 11.47 -16.85 -28.25
N GLU A 470 10.31 -16.29 -28.61
CA GLU A 470 9.06 -17.04 -28.73
C GLU A 470 8.74 -17.31 -30.21
N VAL A 471 8.40 -18.55 -30.52
CA VAL A 471 8.12 -19.03 -31.88
C VAL A 471 6.70 -19.59 -31.92
N LYS A 472 5.82 -19.00 -32.73
CA LYS A 472 4.41 -19.42 -32.86
C LYS A 472 4.30 -20.87 -33.33
N ALA A 473 3.39 -21.63 -32.72
CA ALA A 473 3.09 -22.99 -33.13
C ALA A 473 2.63 -23.06 -34.60
N SER A 474 3.14 -24.04 -35.36
CA SER A 474 2.85 -24.20 -36.79
C SER A 474 1.79 -25.28 -37.09
N GLY A 475 1.42 -26.13 -36.12
CA GLY A 475 0.42 -27.20 -36.27
C GLY A 475 0.83 -28.40 -37.14
N SER A 476 1.84 -28.26 -38.01
CA SER A 476 2.12 -29.21 -39.10
C SER A 476 3.58 -29.54 -39.35
N LYS A 477 4.54 -28.74 -38.87
CA LYS A 477 5.98 -28.92 -39.10
C LYS A 477 6.80 -28.51 -37.87
N ASP A 478 8.03 -28.99 -37.81
CA ASP A 478 9.02 -28.50 -36.86
C ASP A 478 9.30 -27.01 -37.09
N LEU A 479 9.62 -26.32 -36.01
CA LEU A 479 9.78 -24.88 -36.00
C LEU A 479 11.24 -24.51 -36.16
N THR A 480 11.53 -23.48 -36.94
CA THR A 480 12.91 -22.99 -37.14
C THR A 480 13.02 -21.53 -36.74
N HIS A 481 14.10 -21.18 -36.03
CA HIS A 481 14.45 -19.82 -35.69
C HIS A 481 15.94 -19.57 -35.96
N TYR A 482 16.26 -18.54 -36.73
CA TYR A 482 17.64 -18.14 -36.96
C TYR A 482 18.12 -17.18 -35.86
N VAL A 483 19.13 -17.59 -35.11
CA VAL A 483 19.88 -16.77 -34.17
C VAL A 483 20.90 -15.97 -34.96
N THR A 484 20.80 -14.64 -34.89
CA THR A 484 21.71 -13.74 -35.60
C THR A 484 23.15 -13.97 -35.16
N ARG A 485 24.09 -13.96 -36.11
CA ARG A 485 25.53 -13.97 -35.80
C ARG A 485 25.92 -12.80 -34.89
N GLY A 486 26.91 -13.00 -34.03
CA GLY A 486 27.33 -12.09 -32.98
C GLY A 486 26.44 -12.12 -31.73
N THR A 487 25.54 -13.10 -31.60
CA THR A 487 24.70 -13.22 -30.40
C THR A 487 25.55 -13.73 -29.24
N LYS A 488 25.81 -12.86 -28.26
CA LYS A 488 26.60 -13.22 -27.07
C LYS A 488 25.91 -14.29 -26.23
N ILE A 489 26.65 -15.34 -25.87
CA ILE A 489 26.23 -16.33 -24.89
C ILE A 489 26.21 -15.64 -23.52
N PRO A 490 25.07 -15.58 -22.80
CA PRO A 490 25.03 -14.94 -21.49
C PRO A 490 25.88 -15.67 -20.45
N ASP A 491 26.42 -14.93 -19.49
CA ASP A 491 27.22 -15.50 -18.40
C ASP A 491 26.47 -16.63 -17.65
N GLY A 492 27.11 -17.80 -17.59
CA GLY A 492 26.57 -18.99 -16.94
C GLY A 492 25.56 -19.79 -17.78
N ALA A 493 25.28 -19.38 -19.02
CA ALA A 493 24.51 -20.20 -19.95
C ALA A 493 25.38 -21.34 -20.52
N THR A 494 24.83 -22.55 -20.52
CA THR A 494 25.49 -23.76 -21.02
C THR A 494 24.56 -24.59 -21.93
N HIS A 495 23.25 -24.31 -21.91
CA HIS A 495 22.23 -25.03 -22.68
C HIS A 495 21.25 -24.06 -23.34
N LEU A 496 20.62 -24.50 -24.43
CA LEU A 496 19.36 -23.98 -24.92
C LEU A 496 18.23 -24.85 -24.37
N LEU A 497 17.13 -24.22 -23.98
CA LEU A 497 15.93 -24.87 -23.44
C LEU A 497 14.72 -24.43 -24.24
N ALA A 498 13.92 -25.37 -24.74
CA ALA A 498 12.66 -25.06 -25.40
C ALA A 498 11.48 -25.60 -24.58
N TYR A 499 10.49 -24.75 -24.37
CA TYR A 499 9.24 -25.04 -23.67
C TYR A 499 8.06 -24.77 -24.59
N THR A 500 6.97 -25.52 -24.47
CA THR A 500 5.68 -25.13 -25.02
C THR A 500 5.00 -24.11 -24.11
N LYS A 501 4.20 -23.21 -24.68
CA LYS A 501 3.59 -22.07 -23.98
C LYS A 501 2.20 -21.75 -24.53
N ASN A 502 1.32 -21.25 -23.66
CA ASN A 502 0.05 -20.60 -23.99
C ASN A 502 -0.15 -19.32 -23.16
N GLU A 503 -1.36 -18.75 -23.20
CA GLU A 503 -1.72 -17.56 -22.42
C GLU A 503 -1.64 -17.74 -20.89
N HIS A 504 -1.69 -18.98 -20.39
CA HIS A 504 -1.65 -19.31 -18.97
C HIS A 504 -0.23 -19.57 -18.46
N GLY A 505 0.68 -20.04 -19.32
CA GLY A 505 2.09 -20.19 -18.97
C GLY A 505 2.85 -21.19 -19.83
N GLU A 506 4.02 -21.57 -19.35
CA GLU A 506 4.91 -22.53 -20.01
C GLU A 506 4.80 -23.91 -19.35
N ASN A 507 4.97 -24.96 -20.15
CA ASN A 507 5.13 -26.31 -19.63
C ASN A 507 6.32 -26.37 -18.66
N PRO A 508 6.22 -27.05 -17.51
CA PRO A 508 7.33 -27.14 -16.56
C PRO A 508 8.54 -27.93 -17.08
N SER A 509 8.36 -28.78 -18.10
CA SER A 509 9.38 -29.64 -18.69
C SER A 509 9.85 -29.12 -20.05
N ALA A 510 11.14 -28.79 -20.12
CA ALA A 510 11.79 -28.43 -21.38
C ALA A 510 12.38 -29.65 -22.11
N VAL A 511 12.63 -29.47 -23.40
CA VAL A 511 13.71 -30.16 -24.10
C VAL A 511 14.97 -29.28 -24.05
N SER A 512 16.13 -29.90 -23.91
CA SER A 512 17.40 -29.18 -23.75
C SER A 512 18.45 -29.63 -24.74
N LEU A 513 19.28 -28.68 -25.17
CA LEU A 513 20.46 -28.93 -26.00
C LEU A 513 21.66 -28.23 -25.37
N LYS A 514 22.79 -28.92 -25.22
CA LYS A 514 24.02 -28.30 -24.74
C LYS A 514 24.58 -27.39 -25.83
N ILE A 515 24.94 -26.16 -25.46
CA ILE A 515 25.57 -25.20 -26.38
C ILE A 515 27.02 -25.63 -26.57
N VAL A 516 27.46 -25.65 -27.83
CA VAL A 516 28.85 -25.81 -28.21
C VAL A 516 29.22 -24.59 -29.03
N ASP A 517 30.10 -23.76 -28.48
CA ASP A 517 30.69 -22.58 -29.11
C ASP A 517 31.83 -23.05 -30.02
N HIS A 518 31.65 -22.92 -31.33
CA HIS A 518 32.59 -23.42 -32.32
C HIS A 518 33.51 -22.30 -32.79
N LEU A 519 34.80 -22.41 -32.49
CA LEU A 519 35.74 -21.30 -32.69
C LEU A 519 36.45 -21.35 -34.05
N LYS A 520 36.68 -20.17 -34.63
CA LYS A 520 37.70 -19.97 -35.67
C LYS A 520 39.10 -20.05 -35.04
N PRO A 521 40.14 -20.44 -35.81
CA PRO A 521 41.48 -20.59 -35.25
C PRO A 521 42.12 -19.22 -34.98
N CYS A 522 43.16 -19.19 -34.14
CA CYS A 522 44.00 -18.03 -33.86
C CYS A 522 43.19 -16.83 -33.36
N LEU A 523 42.61 -16.98 -32.17
CA LEU A 523 41.75 -15.98 -31.51
C LEU A 523 42.55 -14.91 -30.75
N ALA A 524 43.82 -15.18 -30.44
CA ALA A 524 44.79 -14.23 -29.94
C ALA A 524 46.15 -14.48 -30.61
N GLN A 525 46.94 -13.43 -30.81
CA GLN A 525 48.23 -13.52 -31.51
C GLN A 525 49.23 -14.53 -30.92
N SER A 526 49.10 -14.87 -29.63
CA SER A 526 49.93 -15.85 -28.94
C SER A 526 49.42 -17.29 -29.04
N ASP A 527 48.26 -17.51 -29.65
CA ASP A 527 47.65 -18.84 -29.68
C ASP A 527 48.47 -19.79 -30.57
N PRO A 528 48.60 -21.07 -30.18
CA PRO A 528 49.46 -22.01 -30.88
C PRO A 528 48.93 -22.36 -32.28
N ASP A 529 47.67 -22.07 -32.59
CA ASP A 529 47.02 -22.27 -33.89
C ASP A 529 47.16 -21.07 -34.84
N CYS A 530 47.84 -20.00 -34.40
CA CYS A 530 48.33 -18.94 -35.27
C CYS A 530 49.50 -19.40 -36.14
N PRO A 531 49.62 -18.91 -37.39
CA PRO A 531 50.73 -19.26 -38.26
C PRO A 531 52.04 -18.75 -37.63
N ALA A 532 53.05 -19.61 -37.50
CA ALA A 532 54.31 -19.26 -36.85
C ALA A 532 55.09 -18.18 -37.62
N GLY A 533 54.87 -18.11 -38.94
CA GLY A 533 55.66 -17.28 -39.83
C GLY A 533 55.23 -17.42 -41.27
N VAL A 534 55.72 -16.50 -42.10
CA VAL A 534 55.75 -16.66 -43.55
C VAL A 534 57.11 -16.22 -44.03
N LYS A 535 57.72 -16.99 -44.94
CA LYS A 535 58.99 -16.67 -45.58
C LYS A 535 58.72 -16.39 -47.05
N VAL A 536 59.25 -15.29 -47.54
CA VAL A 536 59.12 -14.88 -48.94
C VAL A 536 60.52 -14.90 -49.56
N SER A 537 60.69 -15.61 -50.67
CA SER A 537 61.94 -15.52 -51.44
C SER A 537 62.07 -14.14 -52.08
N ALA A 538 63.29 -13.77 -52.49
CA ALA A 538 63.51 -12.60 -53.33
C ALA A 538 62.67 -12.73 -54.62
N ASP A 539 62.20 -11.58 -55.10
CA ASP A 539 61.50 -11.48 -56.37
C ASP A 539 62.47 -11.69 -57.53
N ALA A 540 62.20 -12.70 -58.35
CA ALA A 540 62.98 -13.05 -59.53
C ALA A 540 62.41 -12.45 -60.83
N ASP A 541 61.25 -11.77 -60.76
CA ASP A 541 60.67 -11.09 -61.91
C ASP A 541 61.38 -9.74 -62.14
N PRO A 542 61.84 -9.44 -63.37
CA PRO A 542 62.47 -8.17 -63.66
C PRO A 542 61.47 -7.02 -63.94
N GLU A 543 60.17 -7.29 -64.09
CA GLU A 543 59.16 -6.28 -64.41
C GLU A 543 58.55 -5.66 -63.14
N PRO A 544 58.65 -4.32 -62.93
CA PRO A 544 58.03 -3.67 -61.78
C PRO A 544 56.51 -3.88 -61.75
N GLY A 545 55.97 -4.23 -60.59
CA GLY A 545 54.55 -4.57 -60.39
C GLY A 545 54.19 -6.00 -60.78
N ARG A 546 55.18 -6.86 -61.04
CA ARG A 546 55.05 -8.30 -61.25
C ARG A 546 55.98 -9.03 -60.28
N ALA A 547 55.55 -10.19 -59.77
CA ALA A 547 56.35 -10.98 -58.86
C ALA A 547 56.55 -12.40 -59.37
N GLN A 548 57.76 -12.92 -59.16
CA GLN A 548 58.12 -14.33 -59.21
C GLN A 548 58.82 -14.68 -57.91
N ALA A 549 58.07 -15.16 -56.92
CA ALA A 549 58.58 -15.52 -55.61
C ALA A 549 57.96 -16.82 -55.09
N THR A 550 58.65 -17.50 -54.18
CA THR A 550 58.12 -18.64 -53.42
C THR A 550 57.76 -18.18 -52.02
N LEU A 551 56.49 -18.39 -51.64
CA LEU A 551 55.95 -18.10 -50.32
C LEU A 551 55.90 -19.40 -49.53
N THR A 552 56.62 -19.49 -48.41
CA THR A 552 56.59 -20.65 -47.52
C THR A 552 55.90 -20.27 -46.22
N VAL A 553 54.76 -20.89 -45.92
CA VAL A 553 54.06 -20.73 -44.64
C VAL A 553 54.76 -21.59 -43.59
N GLU A 554 55.13 -20.98 -42.47
CA GLU A 554 55.59 -21.72 -41.30
C GLU A 554 54.38 -22.15 -40.49
N LYS A 555 54.23 -23.47 -40.36
CA LYS A 555 53.08 -24.11 -39.71
C LYS A 555 52.89 -23.59 -38.29
N ALA A 556 51.63 -23.50 -37.88
CA ALA A 556 51.25 -23.19 -36.51
C ALA A 556 51.85 -24.20 -35.51
N GLY A 557 52.08 -23.78 -34.26
CA GLY A 557 52.57 -24.64 -33.19
C GLY A 557 51.60 -25.79 -32.83
N SER A 558 50.31 -25.63 -33.16
CA SER A 558 49.25 -26.62 -33.13
C SER A 558 48.35 -26.42 -34.34
N ASP A 559 48.12 -27.46 -35.13
CA ASP A 559 47.21 -27.45 -36.29
C ASP A 559 45.80 -27.96 -35.95
N VAL A 560 45.56 -28.34 -34.69
CA VAL A 560 44.24 -28.78 -34.21
C VAL A 560 43.23 -27.65 -34.42
N GLY A 561 42.31 -27.84 -35.36
CA GLY A 561 41.26 -26.86 -35.69
C GLY A 561 41.60 -25.88 -36.82
N VAL A 562 42.79 -25.97 -37.42
CA VAL A 562 43.18 -25.19 -38.62
C VAL A 562 42.93 -26.05 -39.86
N GLY A 563 42.02 -25.61 -40.74
CA GLY A 563 41.75 -26.30 -42.01
C GLY A 563 42.68 -25.84 -43.13
N GLU A 564 42.91 -24.53 -43.21
CA GLU A 564 43.71 -23.90 -44.27
C GLU A 564 44.40 -22.63 -43.78
N TYR A 565 45.46 -22.23 -44.48
CA TYR A 565 46.13 -20.95 -44.33
C TYR A 565 45.79 -20.08 -45.53
N VAL A 566 45.38 -18.83 -45.28
CA VAL A 566 44.99 -17.89 -46.33
C VAL A 566 46.10 -16.85 -46.49
N LEU A 567 46.65 -16.75 -47.70
CA LEU A 567 47.70 -15.79 -48.04
C LEU A 567 47.10 -14.56 -48.72
N TYR A 568 47.53 -13.38 -48.27
CA TYR A 568 47.17 -12.08 -48.86
C TYR A 568 48.41 -11.25 -49.16
N TRP A 569 48.32 -10.41 -50.19
CA TRP A 569 49.18 -9.24 -50.31
C TRP A 569 48.86 -8.25 -49.18
N GLY A 570 49.86 -7.57 -48.64
CA GLY A 570 49.73 -6.68 -47.48
C GLY A 570 50.30 -5.29 -47.74
N ARG A 571 49.60 -4.24 -47.30
CA ARG A 571 50.08 -2.84 -47.36
C ARG A 571 51.02 -2.48 -46.20
N GLN A 572 50.97 -3.25 -45.13
CA GLN A 572 51.71 -3.06 -43.89
C GLN A 572 51.85 -4.40 -43.17
N SER A 573 52.70 -4.46 -42.14
CA SER A 573 52.85 -5.66 -41.30
C SER A 573 51.61 -5.92 -40.44
N CYS A 574 51.47 -7.15 -39.96
CA CYS A 574 50.47 -7.51 -38.97
C CYS A 574 50.72 -6.75 -37.66
N GLY A 575 49.73 -6.03 -37.15
CA GLY A 575 49.80 -5.29 -35.87
C GLY A 575 50.06 -3.79 -35.97
N ALA A 576 50.20 -3.21 -37.17
CA ALA A 576 50.20 -1.75 -37.34
C ALA A 576 48.78 -1.16 -37.09
N ASP A 577 48.70 0.05 -36.51
CA ASP A 577 47.56 0.72 -35.83
C ASP A 577 46.22 0.90 -36.60
N GLY A 578 45.94 0.13 -37.67
CA GLY A 578 44.79 0.33 -38.57
C GLY A 578 43.72 -0.77 -38.63
N GLY A 579 43.82 -1.83 -37.82
CA GLY A 579 42.92 -2.99 -37.91
C GLY A 579 43.24 -3.89 -39.14
N GLN A 580 43.16 -5.20 -38.97
CA GLN A 580 43.74 -6.16 -39.92
C GLN A 580 43.01 -6.25 -41.28
N SER A 581 41.78 -5.73 -41.36
CA SER A 581 41.04 -5.59 -42.63
C SER A 581 41.64 -4.55 -43.57
N GLY A 582 42.27 -3.50 -43.04
CA GLY A 582 42.96 -2.46 -43.84
C GLY A 582 44.37 -2.84 -44.30
N ALA A 583 44.95 -3.90 -43.72
CA ALA A 583 46.28 -4.39 -44.10
C ALA A 583 46.24 -5.22 -45.38
N LYS A 584 45.13 -5.89 -45.70
CA LYS A 584 44.99 -6.75 -46.89
C LYS A 584 44.94 -5.91 -48.18
N ASN A 585 45.69 -6.33 -49.19
CA ASN A 585 45.82 -5.68 -50.50
C ASN A 585 45.50 -6.62 -51.68
N GLY A 586 44.84 -7.75 -51.44
CA GLY A 586 44.46 -8.72 -52.47
C GLY A 586 44.75 -10.16 -52.04
N HIS A 587 43.88 -11.09 -52.41
CA HIS A 587 44.03 -12.52 -52.10
C HIS A 587 45.08 -13.16 -53.02
N ILE A 588 45.91 -14.04 -52.46
CA ILE A 588 46.92 -14.80 -53.19
C ILE A 588 46.44 -16.24 -53.39
N GLN A 589 46.32 -17.00 -52.30
CA GLN A 589 45.97 -18.42 -52.34
C GLN A 589 45.56 -18.95 -50.96
N ASP A 590 44.65 -19.93 -50.94
CA ASP A 590 44.32 -20.75 -49.76
C ASP A 590 45.14 -22.05 -49.83
N VAL A 591 45.82 -22.39 -48.73
CA VAL A 591 46.73 -23.53 -48.63
C VAL A 591 46.24 -24.49 -47.55
N PRO A 592 45.88 -25.75 -47.87
CA PRO A 592 45.47 -26.72 -46.86
C PRO A 592 46.55 -26.94 -45.80
N SER A 593 46.16 -27.02 -44.52
CA SER A 593 47.10 -27.15 -43.40
C SER A 593 47.84 -28.51 -43.34
N ASP A 594 47.32 -29.51 -44.07
CA ASP A 594 47.87 -30.86 -44.24
C ASP A 594 48.65 -31.04 -45.56
N GLY A 595 48.71 -30.01 -46.40
CA GLY A 595 49.34 -30.03 -47.71
C GLY A 595 50.73 -29.40 -47.78
N THR A 596 51.20 -29.14 -49.01
CA THR A 596 52.46 -28.44 -49.26
C THR A 596 52.31 -26.96 -48.90
N LEU A 597 52.99 -26.52 -47.83
CA LEU A 597 52.96 -25.14 -47.33
C LEU A 597 53.83 -24.15 -48.13
N SER A 598 54.24 -24.53 -49.34
CA SER A 598 55.07 -23.70 -50.23
C SER A 598 54.29 -23.38 -51.49
N VAL A 599 54.00 -22.10 -51.69
CA VAL A 599 53.28 -21.56 -52.86
C VAL A 599 54.30 -20.89 -53.78
N ALA A 600 54.39 -21.36 -55.02
CA ALA A 600 55.20 -20.72 -56.04
C ALA A 600 54.34 -19.74 -56.84
N LEU A 601 54.67 -18.45 -56.79
CA LEU A 601 54.07 -17.43 -57.65
C LEU A 601 54.69 -17.52 -59.05
N PRO A 602 53.90 -17.76 -60.11
CA PRO A 602 54.42 -17.81 -61.46
C PRO A 602 54.94 -16.43 -61.91
N THR A 603 55.88 -16.41 -62.84
CA THR A 603 56.36 -15.18 -63.50
C THR A 603 55.17 -14.38 -64.05
N GLY A 604 55.17 -13.06 -63.83
CA GLY A 604 54.07 -12.18 -64.22
C GLY A 604 52.90 -12.11 -63.23
N THR A 605 53.04 -12.62 -62.00
CA THR A 605 51.98 -12.47 -60.98
C THR A 605 51.80 -10.99 -60.64
N VAL A 606 50.59 -10.45 -60.82
CA VAL A 606 50.30 -9.02 -60.57
C VAL A 606 50.42 -8.71 -59.08
N VAL A 607 51.30 -7.77 -58.73
CA VAL A 607 51.40 -7.23 -57.36
C VAL A 607 50.52 -5.99 -57.26
N PRO A 608 49.51 -5.97 -56.37
CA PRO A 608 48.66 -4.80 -56.17
C PRO A 608 49.50 -3.59 -55.70
N ALA A 609 49.20 -2.41 -56.24
CA ALA A 609 49.93 -1.19 -55.89
C ALA A 609 49.90 -0.92 -54.38
N GLY A 610 51.04 -0.51 -53.82
CA GLY A 610 51.20 -0.26 -52.38
C GLY A 610 51.39 -1.50 -51.51
N THR A 611 51.64 -2.67 -52.12
CA THR A 611 52.03 -3.88 -51.39
C THR A 611 53.45 -3.75 -50.86
N THR A 612 53.63 -4.09 -49.59
CA THR A 612 54.93 -4.07 -48.88
C THR A 612 55.18 -5.37 -48.11
N HIS A 613 54.15 -6.20 -47.91
CA HIS A 613 54.19 -7.42 -47.11
C HIS A 613 53.38 -8.55 -47.75
N VAL A 614 53.65 -9.78 -47.32
CA VAL A 614 52.75 -10.94 -47.49
C VAL A 614 52.20 -11.29 -46.12
N LEU A 615 50.88 -11.45 -46.04
CA LEU A 615 50.15 -11.77 -44.81
C LEU A 615 49.63 -13.20 -44.87
N VAL A 616 49.65 -13.89 -43.73
CA VAL A 616 49.09 -15.24 -43.58
C VAL A 616 48.15 -15.30 -42.39
N PHE A 617 46.96 -15.85 -42.62
CA PHE A 617 45.92 -16.06 -41.61
C PHE A 617 45.60 -17.56 -41.48
N SER A 618 45.16 -18.01 -40.31
CA SER A 618 44.61 -19.38 -40.14
C SER A 618 43.11 -19.35 -40.41
N LYS A 619 42.56 -20.42 -41.01
CA LYS A 619 41.12 -20.51 -41.32
C LYS A 619 40.59 -21.93 -41.14
N ASN A 620 39.33 -22.04 -40.74
CA ASN A 620 38.58 -23.29 -40.72
C ASN A 620 37.13 -23.07 -41.21
N LYS A 621 36.28 -24.09 -41.08
CA LYS A 621 34.87 -24.01 -41.52
C LYS A 621 34.02 -22.96 -40.77
N TYR A 622 34.48 -22.48 -39.61
CA TYR A 622 33.81 -21.47 -38.77
C TYR A 622 34.34 -20.04 -39.01
N GLY A 623 35.44 -19.89 -39.73
CA GLY A 623 35.92 -18.58 -40.17
C GLY A 623 37.44 -18.48 -40.33
N GLU A 624 37.85 -17.33 -40.81
CA GLU A 624 39.25 -16.89 -40.85
C GLU A 624 39.61 -16.14 -39.56
N SER A 625 40.83 -16.31 -39.09
CA SER A 625 41.37 -15.61 -37.92
C SER A 625 41.38 -14.09 -38.11
N ASP A 626 41.21 -13.36 -37.00
CA ASP A 626 41.40 -11.90 -36.99
C ASP A 626 42.87 -11.52 -36.76
N PHE A 627 43.78 -12.50 -36.69
CA PHE A 627 45.21 -12.34 -36.43
C PHE A 627 46.03 -12.96 -37.55
N CYS A 628 47.06 -12.24 -37.99
CA CYS A 628 47.99 -12.70 -39.01
C CYS A 628 49.45 -12.62 -38.58
N THR A 629 50.28 -13.32 -39.35
CA THR A 629 51.74 -13.14 -39.38
C THR A 629 52.14 -12.61 -40.75
N SER A 630 53.16 -11.75 -40.79
CA SER A 630 53.60 -11.09 -42.04
C SER A 630 55.10 -11.16 -42.24
N SER A 631 55.52 -11.19 -43.51
CA SER A 631 56.90 -10.93 -43.93
C SER A 631 56.93 -9.77 -44.90
N SER A 632 58.00 -8.99 -44.88
CA SER A 632 58.26 -7.96 -45.88
C SER A 632 58.38 -8.60 -47.26
N PHE A 633 57.88 -7.88 -48.27
CA PHE A 633 58.00 -8.22 -49.67
C PHE A 633 58.49 -6.98 -50.44
N GLU A 634 59.57 -7.16 -51.20
CA GLU A 634 60.16 -6.12 -52.04
C GLU A 634 60.03 -6.57 -53.49
N ASP A 635 59.27 -5.79 -54.27
CA ASP A 635 59.19 -5.89 -55.73
C ASP A 635 60.51 -5.38 -56.33
N ASN A 636 61.08 -6.12 -57.28
CA ASN A 636 62.39 -5.82 -57.83
C ASN A 636 62.33 -4.55 -58.71
N GLN A 637 62.42 -3.38 -58.08
CA GLN A 637 62.51 -2.11 -58.78
C GLN A 637 63.83 -2.05 -59.56
N SER A 638 63.79 -2.37 -60.86
CA SER A 638 64.87 -2.06 -61.77
C SER A 638 65.02 -0.53 -61.88
N ALA A 639 65.85 0.04 -61.00
CA ALA A 639 66.58 1.30 -61.13
C ALA A 639 65.94 2.41 -61.99
N GLU A 640 65.12 3.28 -61.37
CA GLU A 640 65.05 4.68 -61.83
C GLU A 640 66.43 5.34 -61.57
N LYS A 641 67.29 5.30 -62.59
CA LYS A 641 68.44 6.21 -62.69
C LYS A 641 67.89 7.63 -62.80
N LYS A 642 68.04 8.41 -61.72
CA LYS A 642 68.04 9.88 -61.80
C LYS A 642 69.16 10.32 -62.74
N GLU A 643 68.79 11.06 -63.79
CA GLU A 643 69.65 12.06 -64.45
C GLU A 643 68.95 13.41 -64.41
#